data_AF-A0A3D0ZZ33-F1
#
_entry.id   AF-A0A3D0ZZ33-F1
#
_cell.length_a   1.000
_cell.length_b   1.000
_cell.length_c   1.000
_cell.angle_alpha   90.00
_cell.angle_beta   90.00
_cell.angle_gamma   90.00
#
_symmetry.space_group_name_H-M   'P 1'
#
loop_
_entity.id
_entity.type
_entity.pdbx_description
1 polymer ?
#
loop_
_entity_poly.entity_id
_entity_poly.type
_entity_poly.pdbx_seq_one_letter_code
_entity_poly.pdbx_strand_id
1 'polypeptide(L)'
;MKINASSILMLVLMTLPLKSLASDENALLNADFTASVFLLTNSKSKNITRVHLINTSSVNQVFSGTLYHQTGDLLGAEKTPLHDSPIPPGARLIFSAEDLELKLGIDSWNGPAMLEITGNESFSVMSRLENPSGLITNTNCVTENSLINIESPNSADKSYLRFINTTDNEYAAITASLYKKSGEPTGSRDTVLLDGLGPKQQIWITERDLIDKFGSDWSEVGMLEVEPIQGLKLINLNYSAEQETFFNFSCSENGSDLERIYLQTSSSSRNISFTHLLNNSEKNQSFTGTIYGSDGSVLGSENQPLHEGSLSPKSRLIFSSQDIESIFEIPPWEGPAILEINGSERFSLVTKLTSPSGLISNTNCATKEQVHNLLGYDEVDFSYIRFINHGDHSLPKITGTVFDEQGNTVGVADSVIIDSLPPKAHLWVSRDQLSSAIGSTWNGTASLKLSSSPADLRLLNLNLVGNQTFFNFSCFESGISAKNFAPQITNRSREFFLVEGDPFSLFATASDANNDPVTFSLDGEDGNAFALDPSSGRITFRIEPNFENPSDHDLDNRYNFSVVASDGKEATQTSFSVQVSENPSNSKSRNTLDNCTAQSGEDVFGRPILNTYKCRLVSDDLPREFFIYVPEKYTNGSSETSLLLSLHGYTSNALLNLRYSGFQSIADEEGFIVVYPQGTILPSTQETHWNVGGWTVGSQTDDVLFFSQLIDHLAQNLSLDLDRVYSTGMSNGGFMSYELACQLSERITAIASVTGSMTPQTYDDCNPQRAVPVLQIHGLLDLVVPYSGNAIMMPIDDVMQYWSRKNNCSVPSETLTIPSSSGAGIGGRRESFKNCDDNALVELILLYGMGHDWPIANSIYRSHDLDAAETIWDFLSSFTL
;
A
#
# COMPACT_ATOMS: atom_id res chain seq x y z
N MET A 1 -42.11 -29.11 49.13
CA MET A 1 -42.42 -28.15 50.21
C MET A 1 -42.91 -26.87 49.54
N LYS A 2 -44.10 -26.38 49.92
CA LYS A 2 -44.86 -25.20 49.45
C LYS A 2 -44.28 -24.27 48.33
N ILE A 3 -45.08 -24.13 47.26
CA ILE A 3 -45.55 -22.84 46.62
C ILE A 3 -44.49 -21.95 45.93
N ASN A 4 -44.62 -21.49 44.67
CA ASN A 4 -45.51 -21.77 43.52
C ASN A 4 -44.70 -21.42 42.23
N ALA A 5 -44.99 -21.82 40.98
CA ALA A 5 -46.15 -22.46 40.32
C ALA A 5 -47.30 -21.54 39.83
N SER A 6 -47.08 -20.83 38.71
CA SER A 6 -48.09 -20.39 37.71
C SER A 6 -47.36 -20.24 36.36
N SER A 7 -47.42 -21.22 35.44
CA SER A 7 -48.39 -21.33 34.30
C SER A 7 -48.00 -20.43 33.11
N ILE A 8 -48.01 -20.81 31.83
CA ILE A 8 -48.75 -21.83 31.02
C ILE A 8 -47.74 -22.37 29.94
N LEU A 9 -47.48 -23.67 29.67
CA LEU A 9 -48.27 -24.75 29.01
C LEU A 9 -48.57 -24.49 27.48
N MET A 10 -48.58 -25.43 26.52
CA MET A 10 -47.81 -26.66 26.22
C MET A 10 -48.14 -27.13 24.76
N LEU A 11 -47.16 -27.62 23.98
CA LEU A 11 -47.27 -28.18 22.60
C LEU A 11 -47.71 -27.16 21.50
N VAL A 12 -47.21 -27.12 20.25
CA VAL A 12 -46.52 -28.05 19.31
C VAL A 12 -47.44 -28.97 18.49
N LEU A 13 -47.92 -28.49 17.32
CA LEU A 13 -47.73 -29.11 15.97
C LEU A 13 -48.59 -28.44 14.86
N MET A 14 -47.95 -28.12 13.71
CA MET A 14 -48.52 -27.96 12.35
C MET A 14 -49.58 -26.84 12.10
N THR A 15 -49.58 -26.04 11.01
CA THR A 15 -48.77 -25.98 9.76
C THR A 15 -48.47 -24.53 9.33
N LEU A 16 -47.31 -24.30 8.67
CA LEU A 16 -46.93 -23.28 7.64
C LEU A 16 -47.74 -21.95 7.46
N PRO A 17 -47.09 -20.84 7.02
CA PRO A 17 -45.71 -20.40 7.25
C PRO A 17 -45.60 -18.89 7.58
N LEU A 18 -44.45 -18.42 8.10
CA LEU A 18 -43.93 -17.05 7.88
C LEU A 18 -42.49 -16.92 8.42
N LYS A 19 -41.63 -16.16 7.71
CA LYS A 19 -40.27 -15.83 8.15
C LYS A 19 -40.25 -14.52 8.95
N SER A 20 -39.54 -14.52 10.07
CA SER A 20 -38.72 -13.39 10.53
C SER A 20 -37.42 -14.02 11.07
N LEU A 21 -36.24 -13.71 10.52
CA LEU A 21 -35.54 -12.42 10.59
C LEU A 21 -35.21 -11.99 12.03
N ALA A 22 -34.54 -12.89 12.73
CA ALA A 22 -33.38 -12.56 13.56
C ALA A 22 -32.22 -13.40 13.02
N SER A 23 -31.32 -12.80 12.25
CA SER A 23 -30.14 -13.44 11.66
C SER A 23 -28.90 -13.21 12.54
N ASP A 24 -27.99 -14.17 12.58
CA ASP A 24 -26.83 -14.16 13.47
C ASP A 24 -25.80 -13.06 13.16
N GLU A 25 -25.74 -12.02 13.99
CA GLU A 25 -24.63 -11.05 13.98
C GLU A 25 -23.32 -11.61 14.59
N ASN A 26 -23.38 -12.73 15.32
CA ASN A 26 -22.24 -13.35 16.01
C ASN A 26 -21.52 -14.45 15.18
N ALA A 27 -21.74 -14.51 13.87
CA ALA A 27 -21.16 -15.53 12.98
C ALA A 27 -20.11 -15.01 11.98
N LEU A 28 -19.77 -13.71 12.03
CA LEU A 28 -18.91 -13.02 11.06
C LEU A 28 -17.57 -12.51 11.63
N LEU A 29 -17.19 -12.94 12.83
CA LEU A 29 -15.87 -12.69 13.42
C LEU A 29 -15.12 -14.02 13.63
N ASN A 30 -13.79 -13.94 13.64
CA ASN A 30 -12.79 -15.03 13.63
C ASN A 30 -12.45 -15.57 12.23
N ALA A 31 -11.56 -14.86 11.54
CA ALA A 31 -10.59 -15.47 10.64
C ALA A 31 -9.28 -15.63 11.43
N ASP A 32 -8.85 -16.85 11.70
CA ASP A 32 -7.57 -17.09 12.38
C ASP A 32 -6.43 -16.85 11.38
N PHE A 33 -5.53 -15.93 11.70
CA PHE A 33 -4.29 -15.72 10.96
C PHE A 33 -3.31 -16.82 11.37
N THR A 34 -2.68 -17.51 10.40
CA THR A 34 -1.83 -18.69 10.69
C THR A 34 -0.43 -18.54 10.09
N ALA A 35 0.61 -18.90 10.86
CA ALA A 35 2.01 -18.91 10.44
C ALA A 35 2.77 -20.10 11.05
N SER A 36 3.76 -20.67 10.34
CA SER A 36 4.41 -21.93 10.73
C SER A 36 5.94 -21.83 10.86
N VAL A 37 6.45 -21.90 12.10
CA VAL A 37 7.89 -21.85 12.39
C VAL A 37 8.50 -23.24 12.55
N PHE A 38 9.63 -23.48 11.88
CA PHE A 38 10.28 -24.79 11.83
C PHE A 38 11.38 -24.93 12.88
N LEU A 39 11.22 -25.89 13.79
CA LEU A 39 12.15 -26.13 14.89
C LEU A 39 13.14 -27.24 14.52
N LEU A 40 14.43 -27.04 14.83
CA LEU A 40 15.49 -28.05 14.66
C LEU A 40 16.04 -28.58 16.00
N THR A 41 15.65 -27.97 17.12
CA THR A 41 16.21 -28.26 18.46
C THR A 41 15.10 -28.41 19.49
N ASN A 42 15.24 -29.39 20.37
CA ASN A 42 14.44 -29.61 21.57
C ASN A 42 15.19 -29.11 22.83
N SER A 43 14.61 -29.18 24.04
CA SER A 43 15.29 -28.80 25.29
C SER A 43 16.59 -29.59 25.59
N LYS A 44 16.71 -30.80 25.04
CA LYS A 44 17.88 -31.69 25.17
C LYS A 44 19.01 -31.38 24.18
N SER A 45 18.83 -30.39 23.30
CA SER A 45 19.79 -30.02 22.26
C SER A 45 20.92 -29.13 22.79
N LYS A 46 22.10 -29.22 22.17
CA LYS A 46 23.22 -28.32 22.48
C LYS A 46 23.07 -26.93 21.84
N ASN A 47 22.45 -26.88 20.66
CA ASN A 47 22.05 -25.63 20.03
C ASN A 47 20.65 -25.27 20.55
N ILE A 48 20.37 -23.98 20.71
CA ILE A 48 19.13 -23.45 21.28
C ILE A 48 18.41 -22.67 20.19
N THR A 49 17.23 -23.13 19.78
CA THR A 49 16.29 -22.31 19.00
C THR A 49 15.48 -21.46 19.96
N ARG A 50 15.41 -20.15 19.70
CA ARG A 50 14.39 -19.25 20.24
C ARG A 50 13.39 -18.89 19.14
N VAL A 51 12.10 -19.06 19.41
CA VAL A 51 11.02 -18.53 18.56
C VAL A 51 10.69 -17.12 19.04
N HIS A 52 10.76 -16.14 18.14
CA HIS A 52 10.33 -14.77 18.39
C HIS A 52 8.98 -14.57 17.71
N LEU A 53 7.98 -14.13 18.47
CA LEU A 53 6.61 -13.89 18.01
C LEU A 53 6.26 -12.42 18.28
N ILE A 54 5.99 -11.67 17.21
CA ILE A 54 5.84 -10.21 17.23
C ILE A 54 4.42 -9.85 16.82
N ASN A 55 3.70 -9.10 17.66
CA ASN A 55 2.45 -8.48 17.25
C ASN A 55 2.75 -7.29 16.32
N THR A 56 2.33 -7.39 15.06
CA THR A 56 2.52 -6.37 14.02
C THR A 56 1.21 -5.66 13.65
N SER A 57 0.13 -5.86 14.41
CA SER A 57 -1.14 -5.16 14.24
C SER A 57 -1.29 -4.00 15.23
N SER A 58 -2.29 -3.15 14.99
CA SER A 58 -2.61 -1.98 15.82
C SER A 58 -3.41 -2.30 17.09
N VAL A 59 -3.71 -3.58 17.37
CA VAL A 59 -4.54 -4.01 18.51
C VAL A 59 -3.88 -5.11 19.35
N ASN A 60 -4.36 -5.31 20.58
CA ASN A 60 -3.85 -6.35 21.46
C ASN A 60 -4.26 -7.76 20.98
N GLN A 61 -3.32 -8.69 20.85
CA GLN A 61 -3.56 -10.05 20.34
C GLN A 61 -3.38 -11.16 21.37
N VAL A 62 -4.06 -12.29 21.18
CA VAL A 62 -3.78 -13.56 21.88
C VAL A 62 -3.27 -14.57 20.85
N PHE A 63 -2.29 -15.39 21.24
CA PHE A 63 -1.68 -16.37 20.35
C PHE A 63 -1.86 -17.80 20.89
N SER A 64 -2.13 -18.74 19.99
CA SER A 64 -2.22 -20.17 20.28
C SER A 64 -1.30 -20.96 19.36
N GLY A 65 -0.86 -22.15 19.77
CA GLY A 65 0.07 -22.97 19.01
C GLY A 65 -0.30 -24.45 18.94
N THR A 66 0.09 -25.07 17.82
CA THR A 66 -0.05 -26.50 17.53
C THR A 66 1.30 -27.03 17.04
N LEU A 67 1.86 -28.06 17.66
CA LEU A 67 3.17 -28.60 17.30
C LEU A 67 3.05 -29.94 16.55
N TYR A 68 3.77 -30.08 15.44
CA TYR A 68 3.82 -31.29 14.63
C TYR A 68 5.26 -31.85 14.58
N HIS A 69 5.42 -33.15 14.74
CA HIS A 69 6.67 -33.87 14.50
C HIS A 69 6.98 -33.93 12.99
N GLN A 70 8.23 -34.17 12.61
CA GLN A 70 8.67 -34.32 11.20
C GLN A 70 7.84 -35.31 10.33
N THR A 71 7.14 -36.27 10.94
CA THR A 71 6.25 -37.21 10.23
C THR A 71 4.86 -36.64 9.90
N GLY A 72 4.51 -35.46 10.41
CA GLY A 72 3.15 -34.89 10.39
C GLY A 72 2.32 -35.22 11.64
N ASP A 73 2.81 -36.08 12.53
CA ASP A 73 2.10 -36.45 13.76
C ASP A 73 2.01 -35.28 14.76
N LEU A 74 0.81 -35.04 15.29
CA LEU A 74 0.54 -34.03 16.33
C LEU A 74 1.28 -34.34 17.64
N LEU A 75 1.88 -33.30 18.25
CA LEU A 75 2.53 -33.33 19.55
C LEU A 75 1.79 -32.42 20.54
N GLY A 76 1.13 -33.02 21.54
CA GLY A 76 0.37 -32.28 22.55
C GLY A 76 -1.08 -32.03 22.13
N ALA A 77 -1.58 -30.82 22.39
CA ALA A 77 -2.94 -30.39 22.05
C ALA A 77 -2.94 -29.23 21.05
N GLU A 78 -3.91 -29.25 20.14
CA GLU A 78 -4.10 -28.19 19.13
C GLU A 78 -4.53 -26.87 19.77
N LYS A 79 -4.08 -25.75 19.19
CA LYS A 79 -4.43 -24.38 19.60
C LYS A 79 -4.24 -24.11 21.10
N THR A 80 -3.13 -24.61 21.65
CA THR A 80 -2.77 -24.38 23.06
C THR A 80 -2.33 -22.92 23.26
N PRO A 81 -2.90 -22.15 24.20
CA PRO A 81 -2.53 -20.75 24.42
C PRO A 81 -1.05 -20.58 24.80
N LEU A 82 -0.31 -19.76 24.04
CA LEU A 82 1.13 -19.56 24.23
C LEU A 82 1.44 -18.55 25.35
N HIS A 83 0.50 -17.66 25.68
CA HIS A 83 0.67 -16.66 26.74
C HIS A 83 -0.64 -16.38 27.48
N ASP A 84 -0.53 -15.99 28.76
CA ASP A 84 -1.65 -15.92 29.70
C ASP A 84 -2.33 -14.53 29.74
N SER A 85 -1.97 -13.64 28.81
CA SER A 85 -2.52 -12.29 28.67
C SER A 85 -2.28 -11.75 27.25
N PRO A 86 -3.12 -10.83 26.73
CA PRO A 86 -2.93 -10.23 25.41
C PRO A 86 -1.61 -9.47 25.24
N ILE A 87 -1.08 -9.49 24.03
CA ILE A 87 0.20 -8.91 23.62
C ILE A 87 -0.04 -7.58 22.91
N PRO A 88 0.48 -6.44 23.39
CA PRO A 88 0.30 -5.13 22.76
C PRO A 88 0.89 -5.02 21.34
N PRO A 89 0.47 -4.02 20.55
CA PRO A 89 1.13 -3.63 19.30
C PRO A 89 2.64 -3.47 19.45
N GLY A 90 3.42 -3.98 18.49
CA GLY A 90 4.89 -3.95 18.50
C GLY A 90 5.56 -4.85 19.55
N ALA A 91 4.80 -5.42 20.49
CA ALA A 91 5.35 -6.24 21.57
C ALA A 91 5.72 -7.65 21.10
N ARG A 92 6.72 -8.24 21.78
CA ARG A 92 7.35 -9.50 21.38
C ARG A 92 7.43 -10.52 22.51
N LEU A 93 6.94 -11.72 22.22
CA LEU A 93 7.24 -12.93 22.99
C LEU A 93 8.48 -13.63 22.43
N ILE A 94 9.24 -14.26 23.31
CA ILE A 94 10.41 -15.07 22.96
C ILE A 94 10.32 -16.39 23.75
N PHE A 95 10.31 -17.52 23.04
CA PHE A 95 10.21 -18.86 23.63
C PHE A 95 11.43 -19.69 23.25
N SER A 96 12.06 -20.38 24.21
CA SER A 96 12.97 -21.48 23.92
C SER A 96 12.19 -22.77 23.60
N ALA A 97 12.89 -23.81 23.15
CA ALA A 97 12.30 -25.14 23.02
C ALA A 97 11.76 -25.68 24.37
N GLU A 98 12.40 -25.38 25.49
CA GLU A 98 11.94 -25.78 26.83
C GLU A 98 10.65 -25.05 27.23
N ASP A 99 10.53 -23.76 26.93
CA ASP A 99 9.30 -22.99 27.16
C ASP A 99 8.11 -23.55 26.36
N LEU A 100 8.36 -23.99 25.12
CA LEU A 100 7.35 -24.63 24.26
C LEU A 100 6.97 -26.03 24.78
N GLU A 101 7.94 -26.85 25.20
CA GLU A 101 7.65 -28.16 25.82
C GLU A 101 6.76 -28.00 27.05
N LEU A 102 7.06 -27.02 27.92
CA LEU A 102 6.30 -26.69 29.11
C LEU A 102 4.90 -26.11 28.81
N LYS A 103 4.78 -25.15 27.87
CA LYS A 103 3.50 -24.52 27.51
C LYS A 103 2.55 -25.47 26.78
N LEU A 104 3.07 -26.37 25.95
CA LEU A 104 2.29 -27.38 25.23
C LEU A 104 2.01 -28.64 26.06
N GLY A 105 2.64 -28.78 27.24
CA GLY A 105 2.43 -29.92 28.14
C GLY A 105 2.99 -31.24 27.64
N ILE A 106 4.11 -31.21 26.90
CA ILE A 106 4.71 -32.36 26.23
C ILE A 106 6.08 -32.74 26.80
N ASP A 107 6.41 -34.03 26.71
CA ASP A 107 7.80 -34.47 26.82
C ASP A 107 8.63 -33.94 25.64
N SER A 108 9.90 -33.65 25.90
CA SER A 108 10.86 -33.19 24.88
C SER A 108 10.93 -34.15 23.68
N TRP A 109 10.50 -33.63 22.52
CA TRP A 109 10.33 -34.36 21.25
C TRP A 109 11.66 -34.80 20.66
N ASN A 110 11.65 -35.60 19.58
CA ASN A 110 12.85 -36.02 18.87
C ASN A 110 12.88 -35.50 17.44
N GLY A 111 14.07 -35.13 16.95
CA GLY A 111 14.25 -34.61 15.59
C GLY A 111 13.61 -33.23 15.35
N PRO A 112 13.48 -32.83 14.08
CA PRO A 112 12.81 -31.59 13.69
C PRO A 112 11.30 -31.61 13.97
N ALA A 113 10.73 -30.42 14.13
CA ALA A 113 9.30 -30.18 14.33
C ALA A 113 8.84 -28.92 13.56
N MET A 114 7.53 -28.69 13.52
CA MET A 114 6.88 -27.48 13.01
C MET A 114 5.88 -27.00 14.07
N LEU A 115 6.03 -25.75 14.52
CA LEU A 115 5.04 -25.08 15.36
C LEU A 115 4.19 -24.18 14.46
N GLU A 116 2.94 -24.58 14.25
CA GLU A 116 1.91 -23.71 13.68
C GLU A 116 1.39 -22.79 14.79
N ILE A 117 1.30 -21.49 14.51
CA ILE A 117 0.83 -20.46 15.44
C ILE A 117 -0.39 -19.79 14.81
N THR A 118 -1.43 -19.57 15.62
CA THR A 118 -2.60 -18.77 15.23
C THR A 118 -2.68 -17.48 16.06
N GLY A 119 -3.06 -16.39 15.40
CA GLY A 119 -3.38 -15.10 16.00
C GLY A 119 -4.70 -14.55 15.48
N ASN A 120 -5.23 -13.52 16.15
CA ASN A 120 -6.51 -12.90 15.79
C ASN A 120 -6.36 -11.83 14.69
N GLU A 121 -5.15 -11.30 14.50
CA GLU A 121 -4.81 -10.23 13.57
C GLU A 121 -3.41 -10.48 12.97
N SER A 122 -2.89 -9.57 12.14
CA SER A 122 -1.56 -9.71 11.54
C SER A 122 -0.43 -9.81 12.58
N PHE A 123 0.43 -10.82 12.44
CA PHE A 123 1.62 -11.00 13.28
C PHE A 123 2.77 -11.59 12.46
N SER A 124 3.98 -11.48 12.99
CA SER A 124 5.19 -12.09 12.40
C SER A 124 5.83 -13.08 13.38
N VAL A 125 6.21 -14.26 12.89
CA VAL A 125 7.04 -15.22 13.64
C VAL A 125 8.37 -15.48 12.93
N MET A 126 9.44 -15.64 13.70
CA MET A 126 10.76 -16.06 13.22
C MET A 126 11.45 -16.94 14.26
N SER A 127 12.51 -17.66 13.87
CA SER A 127 13.40 -18.37 14.78
C SER A 127 14.78 -17.71 14.84
N ARG A 128 15.51 -17.83 15.95
CA ARG A 128 16.93 -17.48 16.13
C ARG A 128 17.62 -18.71 16.73
N LEU A 129 18.57 -19.30 16.02
CA LEU A 129 19.34 -20.45 16.49
C LEU A 129 20.67 -19.95 17.06
N GLU A 130 21.02 -20.40 18.26
CA GLU A 130 22.29 -20.10 18.93
C GLU A 130 23.04 -21.40 19.21
N ASN A 131 24.35 -21.44 18.96
CA ASN A 131 25.19 -22.62 19.18
C ASN A 131 26.09 -22.47 20.45
N PRO A 132 26.72 -23.56 20.93
CA PRO A 132 27.64 -23.50 22.08
C PRO A 132 28.92 -22.67 21.89
N SER A 133 29.20 -22.14 20.69
CA SER A 133 30.33 -21.24 20.41
C SER A 133 29.88 -19.80 20.17
N GLY A 134 28.66 -19.42 20.58
CA GLY A 134 28.16 -18.05 20.46
C GLY A 134 27.80 -17.61 19.03
N LEU A 135 27.76 -18.50 18.04
CA LEU A 135 27.28 -18.17 16.70
C LEU A 135 25.75 -18.16 16.68
N ILE A 136 25.18 -17.16 15.99
CA ILE A 136 23.77 -16.78 16.04
C ILE A 136 23.21 -16.60 14.63
N THR A 137 22.00 -17.10 14.39
CA THR A 137 21.32 -17.01 13.08
C THR A 137 20.22 -15.96 13.08
N ASN A 138 19.81 -15.51 11.87
CA ASN A 138 18.63 -14.68 11.65
C ASN A 138 18.62 -13.37 12.47
N THR A 139 19.81 -12.80 12.64
CA THR A 139 19.98 -11.48 13.25
C THR A 139 19.47 -10.37 12.34
N ASN A 140 19.51 -10.59 11.02
CA ASN A 140 19.28 -9.58 10.00
C ASN A 140 17.86 -9.67 9.41
N CYS A 141 16.83 -9.72 10.26
CA CYS A 141 15.43 -9.82 9.81
C CYS A 141 14.86 -8.44 9.47
N VAL A 142 14.30 -8.27 8.26
CA VAL A 142 13.89 -6.95 7.73
C VAL A 142 12.68 -7.10 6.83
N THR A 143 11.62 -6.34 7.06
CA THR A 143 10.47 -6.15 6.14
C THR A 143 10.70 -4.92 5.27
N GLU A 144 9.75 -4.56 4.40
CA GLU A 144 9.85 -3.33 3.58
C GLU A 144 9.98 -2.05 4.43
N ASN A 145 9.35 -2.03 5.61
CA ASN A 145 9.29 -0.87 6.51
C ASN A 145 9.97 -1.06 7.89
N SER A 146 10.32 -2.28 8.30
CA SER A 146 10.77 -2.55 9.68
C SER A 146 12.04 -3.40 9.78
N LEU A 147 13.00 -2.89 10.55
CA LEU A 147 14.28 -3.51 10.88
C LEU A 147 14.17 -4.21 12.23
N ILE A 148 14.23 -5.55 12.20
CA ILE A 148 13.97 -6.43 13.34
C ILE A 148 15.32 -6.97 13.87
N ASN A 149 15.40 -7.20 15.19
CA ASN A 149 16.57 -7.71 15.90
C ASN A 149 17.74 -6.71 15.94
N ILE A 150 17.43 -5.46 16.30
CA ILE A 150 18.45 -4.47 16.66
C ILE A 150 18.97 -4.80 18.06
N GLU A 151 20.27 -5.07 18.20
CA GLU A 151 20.88 -5.37 19.51
C GLU A 151 20.75 -4.17 20.46
N SER A 152 20.68 -4.43 21.77
CA SER A 152 20.63 -3.36 22.78
C SER A 152 22.01 -2.72 23.01
N PRO A 153 22.09 -1.46 23.49
CA PRO A 153 23.36 -0.80 23.80
C PRO A 153 24.24 -1.55 24.81
N ASN A 154 23.61 -2.39 25.64
CA ASN A 154 24.24 -3.25 26.64
C ASN A 154 24.66 -4.63 26.09
N SER A 155 24.33 -4.95 24.84
CA SER A 155 24.75 -6.19 24.17
C SER A 155 26.24 -6.13 23.85
N ALA A 156 26.88 -7.31 23.87
CA ALA A 156 28.23 -7.48 23.34
C ALA A 156 28.23 -7.51 21.79
N ASP A 157 27.10 -7.88 21.21
CA ASP A 157 26.84 -7.84 19.78
C ASP A 157 26.36 -6.42 19.38
N LYS A 158 26.52 -6.05 18.10
CA LYS A 158 26.28 -4.68 17.59
C LYS A 158 25.52 -4.70 16.26
N SER A 159 24.51 -3.84 16.13
CA SER A 159 23.75 -3.65 14.88
C SER A 159 24.19 -2.42 14.08
N TYR A 160 24.16 -2.56 12.76
CA TYR A 160 24.35 -1.51 11.75
C TYR A 160 23.24 -1.62 10.72
N LEU A 161 22.59 -0.52 10.36
CA LEU A 161 21.43 -0.51 9.46
C LEU A 161 21.80 0.20 8.15
N ARG A 162 21.66 -0.45 7.00
CA ARG A 162 21.82 0.20 5.69
C ARG A 162 20.46 0.73 5.24
N PHE A 163 20.39 2.02 5.01
CA PHE A 163 19.28 2.68 4.31
C PHE A 163 19.75 2.94 2.88
N ILE A 164 18.97 2.48 1.90
CA ILE A 164 19.37 2.44 0.48
C ILE A 164 18.22 3.01 -0.36
N ASN A 165 18.44 4.15 -1.00
CA ASN A 165 17.53 4.62 -2.03
C ASN A 165 17.77 3.77 -3.31
N THR A 166 16.74 3.16 -3.87
CA THR A 166 16.86 2.40 -5.13
C THR A 166 16.32 3.18 -6.35
N THR A 167 15.70 4.33 -6.10
CA THR A 167 15.08 5.22 -7.09
C THR A 167 16.07 6.26 -7.63
N ASP A 168 15.62 6.99 -8.64
CA ASP A 168 16.33 8.11 -9.26
C ASP A 168 15.92 9.47 -8.65
N ASN A 169 15.10 9.46 -7.58
CA ASN A 169 14.61 10.63 -6.85
C ASN A 169 15.34 10.81 -5.51
N GLU A 170 15.31 12.01 -4.93
CA GLU A 170 15.82 12.29 -3.57
C GLU A 170 14.69 12.15 -2.52
N TYR A 171 14.98 11.53 -1.38
CA TYR A 171 14.10 11.57 -0.21
C TYR A 171 14.50 12.77 0.68
N ALA A 172 13.55 13.63 1.03
CA ALA A 172 13.82 14.84 1.81
C ALA A 172 14.12 14.55 3.30
N ALA A 173 13.55 13.47 3.86
CA ALA A 173 13.82 12.97 5.20
C ALA A 173 13.45 11.49 5.27
N ILE A 174 13.94 10.79 6.30
CA ILE A 174 13.48 9.45 6.68
C ILE A 174 13.22 9.45 8.19
N THR A 175 11.95 9.32 8.55
CA THR A 175 11.41 9.23 9.92
C THR A 175 11.32 7.77 10.38
N ALA A 176 11.48 7.54 11.68
CA ALA A 176 11.44 6.20 12.25
C ALA A 176 11.01 6.18 13.73
N SER A 177 10.52 5.02 14.18
CA SER A 177 10.03 4.72 15.53
C SER A 177 10.76 3.48 16.09
N LEU A 178 11.54 3.64 17.17
CA LEU A 178 12.32 2.53 17.78
C LEU A 178 11.59 1.90 18.96
N TYR A 179 11.04 0.70 18.78
CA TYR A 179 10.31 -0.03 19.81
C TYR A 179 11.20 -0.97 20.62
N LYS A 180 10.86 -1.08 21.91
CA LYS A 180 11.39 -2.06 22.86
C LYS A 180 10.69 -3.41 22.69
N LYS A 181 11.27 -4.48 23.24
CA LYS A 181 10.64 -5.81 23.37
C LYS A 181 9.19 -5.79 23.91
N SER A 182 8.82 -4.79 24.72
CA SER A 182 7.47 -4.62 25.28
C SER A 182 6.45 -3.94 24.37
N GLY A 183 6.82 -3.48 23.17
CA GLY A 183 5.97 -2.69 22.27
C GLY A 183 5.91 -1.19 22.60
N GLU A 184 6.51 -0.77 23.71
CA GLU A 184 6.66 0.64 24.04
C GLU A 184 7.76 1.29 23.18
N PRO A 185 7.59 2.56 22.74
CA PRO A 185 8.62 3.28 22.00
C PRO A 185 9.80 3.67 22.91
N THR A 186 10.93 3.94 22.27
CA THR A 186 12.15 4.48 22.87
C THR A 186 12.34 5.91 22.39
N GLY A 187 12.27 6.88 23.31
CA GLY A 187 12.22 8.29 22.93
C GLY A 187 10.90 8.67 22.25
N SER A 188 10.96 9.62 21.32
CA SER A 188 9.81 10.04 20.52
C SER A 188 9.55 9.07 19.36
N ARG A 189 8.28 8.83 19.06
CA ARG A 189 7.90 8.23 17.77
C ARG A 189 8.20 9.19 16.63
N ASP A 190 8.36 8.60 15.46
CA ASP A 190 8.39 9.26 14.14
C ASP A 190 9.49 10.34 14.07
N THR A 191 10.60 10.03 14.73
CA THR A 191 11.79 10.89 14.82
C THR A 191 12.53 10.85 13.49
N VAL A 192 12.89 12.03 12.95
CA VAL A 192 13.73 12.14 11.74
C VAL A 192 15.09 11.49 12.02
N LEU A 193 15.32 10.30 11.46
CA LEU A 193 16.56 9.54 11.58
C LEU A 193 17.61 10.04 10.60
N LEU A 194 17.18 10.33 9.35
CA LEU A 194 18.01 10.92 8.31
C LEU A 194 17.37 12.18 7.75
N ASP A 195 18.16 13.24 7.65
CA ASP A 195 17.78 14.55 7.14
C ASP A 195 17.94 14.65 5.59
N GLY A 196 17.77 13.50 4.90
CA GLY A 196 17.86 13.35 3.45
C GLY A 196 18.47 12.01 2.99
N LEU A 197 18.13 11.53 1.80
CA LEU A 197 18.82 10.43 1.10
C LEU A 197 18.62 10.54 -0.44
N GLY A 198 19.68 10.95 -1.14
CA GLY A 198 19.68 11.22 -2.58
C GLY A 198 19.49 9.99 -3.49
N PRO A 199 19.35 10.20 -4.82
CA PRO A 199 19.21 9.15 -5.81
C PRO A 199 20.31 8.09 -5.69
N LYS A 200 19.95 6.81 -5.65
CA LYS A 200 20.86 5.67 -5.43
C LYS A 200 21.74 5.73 -4.16
N GLN A 201 21.57 6.74 -3.29
CA GLN A 201 22.44 6.97 -2.13
C GLN A 201 22.20 5.93 -1.04
N GLN A 202 23.25 5.63 -0.27
CA GLN A 202 23.31 4.53 0.68
C GLN A 202 24.06 4.95 1.94
N ILE A 203 23.43 4.80 3.10
CA ILE A 203 24.03 5.20 4.38
C ILE A 203 23.92 4.11 5.43
N TRP A 204 24.95 4.03 6.29
CA TRP A 204 24.97 3.16 7.46
C TRP A 204 24.61 3.96 8.70
N ILE A 205 23.52 3.56 9.38
CA ILE A 205 23.16 3.97 10.73
C ILE A 205 23.82 2.98 11.71
N THR A 206 24.54 3.48 12.71
CA THR A 206 25.14 2.65 13.76
C THR A 206 24.26 2.61 15.01
N GLU A 207 24.52 1.67 15.93
CA GLU A 207 23.97 1.69 17.29
C GLU A 207 24.10 3.08 17.96
N ARG A 208 25.19 3.80 17.72
CA ARG A 208 25.38 5.14 18.29
C ARG A 208 24.37 6.14 17.74
N ASP A 209 24.14 6.13 16.43
CA ASP A 209 23.23 7.09 15.79
C ASP A 209 21.78 6.85 16.26
N LEU A 210 21.43 5.59 16.54
CA LEU A 210 20.17 5.24 17.21
C LEU A 210 20.11 5.75 18.66
N ILE A 211 21.19 5.63 19.44
CA ILE A 211 21.25 6.18 20.81
C ILE A 211 21.15 7.71 20.80
N ASP A 212 21.86 8.37 19.88
CA ASP A 212 21.91 9.84 19.77
C ASP A 212 20.56 10.41 19.23
N LYS A 213 19.72 9.63 18.53
CA LYS A 213 18.36 10.01 18.06
C LYS A 213 17.22 9.58 19.01
N PHE A 214 17.24 8.36 19.56
CA PHE A 214 16.12 7.75 20.33
C PHE A 214 16.39 7.61 21.85
N GLY A 215 17.65 7.69 22.29
CA GLY A 215 18.06 7.36 23.64
C GLY A 215 18.24 5.85 23.88
N SER A 216 19.11 5.48 24.82
CA SER A 216 19.60 4.10 25.01
C SER A 216 18.66 3.14 25.77
N ASP A 217 17.35 3.38 25.77
CA ASP A 217 16.38 2.75 26.68
C ASP A 217 15.64 1.55 26.07
N TRP A 218 16.30 0.80 25.18
CA TRP A 218 15.85 -0.52 24.74
C TRP A 218 16.76 -1.61 25.33
N SER A 219 16.19 -2.46 26.20
CA SER A 219 16.87 -3.61 26.80
C SER A 219 16.62 -4.88 25.99
N GLU A 220 17.58 -5.81 26.03
CA GLU A 220 17.65 -7.01 25.18
C GLU A 220 17.73 -6.68 23.69
N VAL A 221 16.60 -6.38 23.05
CA VAL A 221 16.43 -6.31 21.59
C VAL A 221 15.35 -5.29 21.20
N GLY A 222 15.63 -4.53 20.15
CA GLY A 222 14.73 -3.54 19.56
C GLY A 222 14.15 -3.93 18.20
N MET A 223 13.24 -3.07 17.74
CA MET A 223 12.67 -3.07 16.39
C MET A 223 12.51 -1.62 15.93
N LEU A 224 13.14 -1.25 14.81
CA LEU A 224 12.97 0.08 14.22
C LEU A 224 11.96 -0.01 13.09
N GLU A 225 10.83 0.66 13.24
CA GLU A 225 9.86 0.90 12.17
C GLU A 225 10.20 2.20 11.46
N VAL A 226 10.01 2.24 10.15
CA VAL A 226 10.28 3.37 9.26
C VAL A 226 8.98 3.67 8.49
N GLU A 227 8.72 4.93 8.16
CA GLU A 227 7.58 5.24 7.28
C GLU A 227 7.71 4.52 5.92
N PRO A 228 6.63 3.96 5.33
CA PRO A 228 6.69 3.25 4.05
C PRO A 228 7.05 4.16 2.87
N ILE A 229 8.35 4.24 2.55
CA ILE A 229 8.88 5.05 1.44
C ILE A 229 9.13 4.16 0.22
N GLN A 230 8.45 4.46 -0.89
CA GLN A 230 8.54 3.66 -2.12
C GLN A 230 9.99 3.62 -2.66
N GLY A 231 10.55 2.42 -2.76
CA GLY A 231 11.91 2.19 -3.26
C GLY A 231 13.02 2.44 -2.22
N LEU A 232 12.70 2.79 -0.98
CA LEU A 232 13.65 2.70 0.12
C LEU A 232 13.85 1.22 0.45
N LYS A 233 15.09 0.75 0.48
CA LYS A 233 15.44 -0.59 0.93
C LYS A 233 16.24 -0.55 2.21
N LEU A 234 15.79 -1.36 3.17
CA LEU A 234 16.37 -1.50 4.49
C LEU A 234 17.20 -2.80 4.57
N ILE A 235 18.31 -2.77 5.30
CA ILE A 235 19.13 -3.93 5.67
C ILE A 235 19.58 -3.78 7.12
N ASN A 236 19.46 -4.82 7.95
CA ASN A 236 20.12 -4.92 9.25
C ASN A 236 21.41 -5.76 9.11
N LEU A 237 22.44 -5.42 9.88
CA LEU A 237 23.69 -6.14 10.03
C LEU A 237 24.07 -6.24 11.51
N ASN A 238 23.95 -7.43 12.10
CA ASN A 238 24.50 -7.67 13.43
C ASN A 238 25.90 -8.29 13.35
N TYR A 239 26.77 -7.89 14.26
CA TYR A 239 28.11 -8.42 14.49
C TYR A 239 28.25 -8.87 15.94
N SER A 240 28.76 -10.07 16.19
CA SER A 240 29.10 -10.53 17.54
C SER A 240 30.52 -10.15 17.92
N ALA A 241 30.78 -10.08 19.23
CA ALA A 241 32.02 -9.63 19.83
C ALA A 241 33.28 -10.40 19.37
N GLU A 242 33.14 -11.67 18.93
CA GLU A 242 34.27 -12.48 18.44
C GLU A 242 34.61 -12.24 16.95
N GLN A 243 33.95 -11.29 16.28
CA GLN A 243 34.14 -10.88 14.87
C GLN A 243 33.81 -11.94 13.80
N GLU A 244 33.49 -13.19 14.17
CA GLU A 244 33.09 -14.26 13.25
C GLU A 244 31.58 -14.31 12.94
N THR A 245 30.90 -13.15 12.91
CA THR A 245 29.49 -13.07 12.53
C THR A 245 29.32 -12.86 11.04
N PHE A 246 28.22 -13.41 10.54
CA PHE A 246 28.24 -14.03 9.24
C PHE A 246 26.91 -13.86 8.52
N PHE A 247 26.98 -13.47 7.25
CA PHE A 247 25.94 -12.66 6.63
C PHE A 247 24.88 -13.46 5.88
N ASN A 248 23.68 -12.91 5.79
CA ASN A 248 22.60 -13.34 4.89
C ASN A 248 22.34 -12.21 3.88
N PHE A 249 22.52 -12.46 2.57
CA PHE A 249 22.27 -11.47 1.52
C PHE A 249 21.78 -12.06 0.20
N SER A 250 20.55 -11.68 -0.14
CA SER A 250 19.92 -11.80 -1.47
C SER A 250 19.94 -13.20 -2.08
N CYS A 251 18.80 -13.87 -1.98
CA CYS A 251 18.30 -14.73 -3.04
C CYS A 251 17.23 -13.90 -3.79
N SER A 252 17.61 -13.23 -4.88
CA SER A 252 16.69 -12.36 -5.63
C SER A 252 15.99 -13.16 -6.73
N GLU A 253 14.68 -13.28 -6.60
CA GLU A 253 13.86 -14.26 -7.35
C GLU A 253 12.60 -13.66 -7.99
N ASN A 254 12.28 -12.38 -7.72
CA ASN A 254 11.20 -11.64 -8.37
C ASN A 254 11.59 -11.17 -9.79
N GLY A 255 12.32 -12.02 -10.51
CA GLY A 255 13.05 -11.71 -11.73
C GLY A 255 12.24 -10.95 -12.75
N SER A 256 12.51 -9.64 -12.85
CA SER A 256 12.10 -8.83 -13.98
C SER A 256 13.21 -8.83 -15.05
N ASP A 257 13.14 -7.90 -16.00
CA ASP A 257 14.26 -7.55 -16.88
C ASP A 257 15.32 -6.67 -16.19
N LEU A 258 15.06 -6.15 -14.98
CA LEU A 258 15.99 -5.39 -14.14
C LEU A 258 16.08 -5.98 -12.72
N GLU A 259 17.30 -6.31 -12.26
CA GLU A 259 17.58 -6.79 -10.90
C GLU A 259 18.67 -5.97 -10.21
N ARG A 260 18.76 -6.08 -8.87
CA ARG A 260 19.69 -5.29 -8.05
C ARG A 260 20.39 -6.13 -7.00
N ILE A 261 21.72 -6.04 -6.91
CA ILE A 261 22.53 -6.67 -5.86
C ILE A 261 23.29 -5.63 -5.03
N TYR A 262 23.32 -5.84 -3.72
CA TYR A 262 23.69 -4.83 -2.72
C TYR A 262 25.06 -5.16 -2.12
N LEU A 263 26.10 -4.87 -2.90
CA LEU A 263 27.50 -5.19 -2.61
C LEU A 263 27.99 -4.55 -1.29
N GLN A 264 28.89 -5.25 -0.60
CA GLN A 264 29.46 -4.85 0.70
C GLN A 264 30.98 -4.98 0.80
N THR A 265 31.61 -5.66 -0.16
CA THR A 265 33.02 -6.05 -0.11
C THR A 265 33.66 -5.89 -1.48
N SER A 266 34.53 -4.91 -1.64
CA SER A 266 35.48 -4.79 -2.77
C SER A 266 36.68 -5.73 -2.58
N SER A 267 37.55 -5.88 -3.58
CA SER A 267 38.71 -6.80 -3.54
C SER A 267 39.76 -6.48 -2.47
N SER A 268 39.70 -5.30 -1.85
CA SER A 268 40.48 -4.93 -0.67
C SER A 268 39.97 -5.55 0.64
N SER A 269 38.77 -6.14 0.62
CA SER A 269 38.10 -6.71 1.80
C SER A 269 38.72 -8.03 2.25
N ARG A 270 38.67 -8.30 3.56
CA ARG A 270 39.05 -9.61 4.13
C ARG A 270 38.00 -10.70 3.90
N ASN A 271 36.72 -10.31 3.83
CA ASN A 271 35.64 -11.17 3.40
C ASN A 271 35.60 -11.15 1.86
N ILE A 272 35.53 -12.32 1.23
CA ILE A 272 35.46 -12.45 -0.22
C ILE A 272 33.99 -12.63 -0.61
N SER A 273 33.48 -11.88 -1.59
CA SER A 273 32.13 -12.09 -2.13
C SER A 273 32.12 -12.47 -3.60
N PHE A 274 31.19 -13.34 -3.95
CA PHE A 274 30.83 -13.72 -5.31
C PHE A 274 29.38 -13.34 -5.60
N THR A 275 29.14 -12.75 -6.77
CA THR A 275 27.81 -12.53 -7.34
C THR A 275 27.53 -13.64 -8.34
N HIS A 276 26.50 -14.44 -8.09
CA HIS A 276 25.95 -15.41 -9.02
C HIS A 276 24.78 -14.78 -9.78
N LEU A 277 24.83 -14.82 -11.11
CA LEU A 277 23.76 -14.43 -12.02
C LEU A 277 23.21 -15.69 -12.69
N LEU A 278 21.92 -15.97 -12.52
CA LEU A 278 21.26 -17.21 -12.97
C LEU A 278 20.22 -16.91 -14.05
N ASN A 279 20.36 -17.50 -15.24
CA ASN A 279 19.36 -17.33 -16.30
C ASN A 279 18.18 -18.29 -16.10
N ASN A 280 17.16 -17.84 -15.36
CA ASN A 280 15.98 -18.65 -15.05
C ASN A 280 15.08 -18.91 -16.28
N SER A 281 15.19 -18.10 -17.33
CA SER A 281 14.38 -18.20 -18.56
C SER A 281 14.65 -19.48 -19.39
N GLU A 282 13.86 -19.68 -20.45
CA GLU A 282 14.08 -20.72 -21.47
C GLU A 282 14.81 -20.19 -22.73
N LYS A 283 15.42 -19.00 -22.67
CA LYS A 283 16.14 -18.35 -23.78
C LYS A 283 17.58 -18.04 -23.41
N ASN A 284 18.45 -17.91 -24.42
CA ASN A 284 19.75 -17.28 -24.23
C ASN A 284 19.57 -15.79 -23.90
N GLN A 285 20.36 -15.27 -22.96
CA GLN A 285 20.34 -13.87 -22.53
C GLN A 285 21.72 -13.23 -22.59
N SER A 286 21.79 -11.91 -22.74
CA SER A 286 23.01 -11.12 -22.53
C SER A 286 22.71 -10.06 -21.48
N PHE A 287 23.63 -9.82 -20.55
CA PHE A 287 23.41 -8.92 -19.42
C PHE A 287 24.31 -7.70 -19.46
N THR A 288 23.73 -6.53 -19.19
CA THR A 288 24.47 -5.29 -18.90
C THR A 288 24.27 -4.88 -17.45
N GLY A 289 25.10 -3.98 -16.92
CA GLY A 289 24.87 -3.42 -15.59
C GLY A 289 25.47 -2.04 -15.39
N THR A 290 25.09 -1.41 -14.27
CA THR A 290 25.63 -0.14 -13.77
C THR A 290 25.88 -0.28 -12.28
N ILE A 291 27.08 0.10 -11.83
CA ILE A 291 27.45 0.11 -10.41
C ILE A 291 27.41 1.54 -9.84
N TYR A 292 26.83 1.68 -8.65
CA TYR A 292 26.65 2.93 -7.92
C TYR A 292 27.38 2.89 -6.58
N GLY A 293 28.11 3.95 -6.26
CA GLY A 293 28.82 4.15 -5.01
C GLY A 293 27.90 4.49 -3.84
N SER A 294 28.48 4.63 -2.65
CA SER A 294 27.74 4.92 -1.41
C SER A 294 27.04 6.30 -1.44
N ASP A 295 27.60 7.26 -2.16
CA ASP A 295 27.01 8.57 -2.43
C ASP A 295 25.95 8.58 -3.54
N GLY A 296 25.70 7.44 -4.20
CA GLY A 296 24.80 7.32 -5.35
C GLY A 296 25.45 7.63 -6.71
N SER A 297 26.74 8.00 -6.74
CA SER A 297 27.45 8.26 -8.01
C SER A 297 27.69 6.98 -8.81
N VAL A 298 27.60 7.04 -10.14
CA VAL A 298 27.99 5.92 -11.02
C VAL A 298 29.50 5.72 -10.95
N LEU A 299 29.94 4.49 -10.72
CA LEU A 299 31.35 4.09 -10.75
C LEU A 299 31.69 3.49 -12.12
N GLY A 300 32.72 4.01 -12.78
CA GLY A 300 33.13 3.53 -14.10
C GLY A 300 32.20 4.03 -15.22
N SER A 301 31.53 3.10 -15.91
CA SER A 301 30.59 3.40 -17.00
C SER A 301 29.23 2.72 -16.79
N GLU A 302 28.17 3.34 -17.30
CA GLU A 302 26.82 2.76 -17.28
C GLU A 302 26.68 1.62 -18.29
N ASN A 303 25.72 0.72 -18.03
CA ASN A 303 25.25 -0.33 -18.96
C ASN A 303 26.39 -1.17 -19.58
N GLN A 304 27.44 -1.48 -18.82
CA GLN A 304 28.54 -2.30 -19.30
C GLN A 304 28.12 -3.76 -19.49
N PRO A 305 28.46 -4.40 -20.63
CA PRO A 305 28.26 -5.84 -20.81
C PRO A 305 29.02 -6.63 -19.75
N LEU A 306 28.31 -7.44 -18.97
CA LEU A 306 28.92 -8.18 -17.86
C LEU A 306 29.70 -9.43 -18.34
N HIS A 307 29.51 -9.84 -19.59
CA HIS A 307 30.26 -10.93 -20.23
C HIS A 307 30.21 -10.82 -21.76
N GLU A 308 31.09 -11.56 -22.44
CA GLU A 308 30.98 -11.76 -23.88
C GLU A 308 29.86 -12.76 -24.23
N GLY A 309 29.18 -12.56 -25.36
CA GLY A 309 28.19 -13.50 -25.89
C GLY A 309 26.87 -13.54 -25.12
N SER A 310 26.34 -14.75 -24.90
CA SER A 310 25.04 -14.98 -24.25
C SER A 310 25.10 -16.13 -23.24
N LEU A 311 24.53 -15.94 -22.06
CA LEU A 311 24.33 -16.98 -21.05
C LEU A 311 23.15 -17.89 -21.46
N SER A 312 23.35 -19.21 -21.41
CA SER A 312 22.35 -20.22 -21.79
C SER A 312 21.17 -20.28 -20.80
N PRO A 313 20.02 -20.87 -21.18
CA PRO A 313 18.97 -21.23 -20.23
C PRO A 313 19.52 -22.07 -19.06
N LYS A 314 19.06 -21.78 -17.84
CA LYS A 314 19.43 -22.46 -16.59
C LYS A 314 20.91 -22.42 -16.19
N SER A 315 21.80 -21.89 -17.03
CA SER A 315 23.20 -21.71 -16.68
C SER A 315 23.40 -20.49 -15.79
N ARG A 316 24.51 -20.48 -15.05
CA ARG A 316 24.91 -19.39 -14.16
C ARG A 316 26.25 -18.80 -14.57
N LEU A 317 26.44 -17.54 -14.22
CA LEU A 317 27.70 -16.82 -14.28
C LEU A 317 28.07 -16.37 -12.87
N ILE A 318 29.36 -16.37 -12.54
CA ILE A 318 29.86 -16.09 -11.19
C ILE A 318 30.98 -15.05 -11.29
N PHE A 319 30.84 -13.94 -10.59
CA PHE A 319 31.80 -12.84 -10.54
C PHE A 319 32.30 -12.65 -9.11
N SER A 320 33.61 -12.56 -8.88
CA SER A 320 34.13 -11.98 -7.63
C SER A 320 34.03 -10.45 -7.67
N SER A 321 34.23 -9.78 -6.52
CA SER A 321 34.38 -8.32 -6.47
C SER A 321 35.48 -7.79 -7.38
N GLN A 322 36.57 -8.54 -7.55
CA GLN A 322 37.68 -8.18 -8.43
C GLN A 322 37.29 -8.29 -9.92
N ASP A 323 36.42 -9.23 -10.27
CA ASP A 323 35.89 -9.34 -11.63
C ASP A 323 34.95 -8.17 -11.94
N ILE A 324 34.10 -7.76 -10.99
CA ILE A 324 33.25 -6.56 -11.11
C ILE A 324 34.12 -5.30 -11.28
N GLU A 325 35.15 -5.12 -10.45
CA GLU A 325 36.10 -4.01 -10.58
C GLU A 325 36.77 -3.96 -11.97
N SER A 326 37.11 -5.15 -12.51
CA SER A 326 37.72 -5.28 -13.83
C SER A 326 36.75 -5.03 -14.98
N ILE A 327 35.48 -5.45 -14.86
CA ILE A 327 34.42 -5.23 -15.88
C ILE A 327 34.08 -3.74 -16.02
N PHE A 328 34.08 -2.99 -14.92
CA PHE A 328 33.74 -1.56 -14.91
C PHE A 328 34.96 -0.62 -15.04
N GLU A 329 36.18 -1.16 -15.18
CA GLU A 329 37.47 -0.44 -15.18
C GLU A 329 37.68 0.48 -13.95
N ILE A 330 37.19 0.06 -12.77
CA ILE A 330 37.26 0.84 -11.52
C ILE A 330 38.33 0.32 -10.54
N PRO A 331 38.88 1.18 -9.67
CA PRO A 331 39.58 0.72 -8.47
C PRO A 331 38.61 0.02 -7.50
N PRO A 332 39.13 -0.71 -6.49
CA PRO A 332 38.31 -1.26 -5.42
C PRO A 332 37.46 -0.17 -4.76
N TRP A 333 36.14 -0.34 -4.77
CA TRP A 333 35.22 0.70 -4.30
C TRP A 333 35.25 0.84 -2.77
N GLU A 334 34.93 2.03 -2.29
CA GLU A 334 34.89 2.37 -0.87
C GLU A 334 33.45 2.32 -0.32
N GLY A 335 33.27 1.57 0.77
CA GLY A 335 31.97 1.42 1.43
C GLY A 335 30.94 0.56 0.66
N PRO A 336 29.63 0.76 0.89
CA PRO A 336 28.58 0.02 0.19
C PRO A 336 28.44 0.43 -1.28
N ALA A 337 28.09 -0.53 -2.14
CA ALA A 337 27.77 -0.29 -3.55
C ALA A 337 26.46 -1.00 -3.96
N ILE A 338 25.76 -0.49 -4.97
CA ILE A 338 24.65 -1.17 -5.67
C ILE A 338 25.17 -1.57 -7.05
N LEU A 339 24.92 -2.80 -7.50
CA LEU A 339 25.04 -3.17 -8.91
C LEU A 339 23.63 -3.46 -9.44
N GLU A 340 23.14 -2.57 -10.30
CA GLU A 340 21.93 -2.78 -11.11
C GLU A 340 22.32 -3.59 -12.35
N ILE A 341 21.49 -4.57 -12.73
CA ILE A 341 21.73 -5.46 -13.86
C ILE A 341 20.47 -5.53 -14.73
N ASN A 342 20.63 -5.39 -16.03
CA ASN A 342 19.56 -5.54 -17.02
C ASN A 342 19.75 -6.84 -17.83
N GLY A 343 18.65 -7.54 -18.08
CA GLY A 343 18.55 -8.71 -18.98
C GLY A 343 17.49 -8.48 -20.06
N SER A 344 17.07 -9.54 -20.72
CA SER A 344 15.97 -9.53 -21.73
C SER A 344 14.78 -10.41 -21.35
N GLU A 345 14.94 -11.25 -20.33
CA GLU A 345 13.98 -12.20 -19.76
C GLU A 345 14.30 -12.38 -18.27
N ARG A 346 13.41 -13.04 -17.51
CA ARG A 346 13.60 -13.27 -16.07
C ARG A 346 14.93 -13.96 -15.73
N PHE A 347 15.63 -13.42 -14.74
CA PHE A 347 16.86 -13.96 -14.18
C PHE A 347 16.89 -13.77 -12.65
N SER A 348 17.89 -14.35 -11.97
CA SER A 348 18.08 -14.25 -10.52
C SER A 348 19.49 -13.79 -10.17
N LEU A 349 19.61 -13.09 -9.03
CA LEU A 349 20.89 -12.69 -8.44
C LEU A 349 21.05 -13.27 -7.03
N VAL A 350 22.19 -13.93 -6.78
CA VAL A 350 22.53 -14.52 -5.48
C VAL A 350 23.93 -14.07 -5.06
N THR A 351 24.09 -13.60 -3.82
CA THR A 351 25.44 -13.35 -3.25
C THR A 351 25.97 -14.64 -2.62
N LYS A 352 27.28 -14.90 -2.64
CA LYS A 352 27.96 -15.90 -1.80
C LYS A 352 29.20 -15.25 -1.20
N LEU A 353 29.22 -15.05 0.12
CA LEU A 353 30.33 -14.48 0.88
C LEU A 353 31.08 -15.59 1.62
N THR A 354 32.40 -15.45 1.74
CA THR A 354 33.26 -16.32 2.55
C THR A 354 34.07 -15.48 3.55
N SER A 355 34.09 -15.89 4.83
CA SER A 355 34.88 -15.21 5.88
C SER A 355 36.34 -15.66 5.90
N PRO A 356 37.26 -14.90 6.53
CA PRO A 356 38.62 -15.36 6.86
C PRO A 356 38.70 -16.65 7.69
N SER A 357 37.63 -17.02 8.42
CA SER A 357 37.53 -18.28 9.16
C SER A 357 36.95 -19.45 8.34
N GLY A 358 36.49 -19.19 7.11
CA GLY A 358 35.99 -20.22 6.19
C GLY A 358 34.48 -20.47 6.25
N LEU A 359 33.70 -19.64 6.96
CA LEU A 359 32.24 -19.67 6.92
C LEU A 359 31.73 -19.19 5.55
N ILE A 360 30.62 -19.77 5.03
CA ILE A 360 30.12 -19.54 3.64
C ILE A 360 28.62 -19.20 3.63
N SER A 361 28.23 -18.14 2.92
CA SER A 361 26.88 -17.54 2.99
C SER A 361 25.92 -18.01 1.92
N ASN A 362 24.62 -17.78 2.19
CA ASN A 362 23.51 -17.99 1.25
C ASN A 362 23.53 -19.41 0.63
N THR A 363 23.90 -20.35 1.49
CA THR A 363 23.78 -21.80 1.31
C THR A 363 22.32 -22.27 1.35
N ASN A 364 21.39 -21.38 1.71
CA ASN A 364 19.94 -21.58 1.73
C ASN A 364 19.22 -20.61 0.77
N CYS A 365 19.49 -20.71 -0.54
CA CYS A 365 18.62 -20.10 -1.56
C CYS A 365 17.69 -21.17 -2.15
N ALA A 366 16.40 -21.05 -1.82
CA ALA A 366 15.36 -21.98 -2.21
C ALA A 366 14.03 -21.23 -2.41
N THR A 367 13.34 -21.57 -3.49
CA THR A 367 12.10 -20.98 -3.98
C THR A 367 10.94 -21.98 -3.76
N LYS A 368 9.71 -21.69 -4.21
CA LYS A 368 8.63 -22.70 -4.24
C LYS A 368 8.94 -23.89 -5.18
N GLU A 369 9.73 -23.67 -6.24
CA GLU A 369 10.03 -24.68 -7.27
C GLU A 369 11.51 -24.95 -7.52
N GLN A 370 12.44 -24.14 -7.00
CA GLN A 370 13.87 -24.26 -7.29
C GLN A 370 14.73 -24.24 -6.02
N VAL A 371 15.91 -24.85 -6.10
CA VAL A 371 16.93 -24.82 -5.05
C VAL A 371 18.28 -24.57 -5.70
N HIS A 372 19.00 -23.56 -5.22
CA HIS A 372 20.29 -23.17 -5.73
C HIS A 372 21.40 -23.48 -4.71
N ASN A 373 22.64 -23.55 -5.20
CA ASN A 373 23.85 -23.74 -4.39
C ASN A 373 23.95 -25.16 -3.79
N LEU A 374 23.63 -26.18 -4.60
CA LEU A 374 23.83 -27.60 -4.28
C LEU A 374 25.27 -28.01 -4.62
N LEU A 375 26.06 -28.36 -3.61
CA LEU A 375 27.49 -28.66 -3.75
C LEU A 375 27.71 -30.04 -4.39
N GLY A 376 28.71 -30.13 -5.27
CA GLY A 376 29.13 -31.35 -5.95
C GLY A 376 29.92 -32.32 -5.07
N TYR A 377 30.45 -33.37 -5.69
CA TYR A 377 31.25 -34.43 -5.02
C TYR A 377 32.75 -34.13 -4.94
N ASP A 378 33.18 -33.05 -5.59
CA ASP A 378 34.50 -32.44 -5.45
C ASP A 378 34.64 -31.55 -4.20
N GLU A 379 33.51 -31.10 -3.64
CA GLU A 379 33.47 -30.36 -2.38
C GLU A 379 33.46 -31.29 -1.15
N VAL A 380 34.18 -30.90 -0.10
CA VAL A 380 34.20 -31.60 1.20
C VAL A 380 32.92 -31.37 2.03
N ASP A 381 32.15 -30.36 1.65
CA ASP A 381 30.93 -29.91 2.29
C ASP A 381 29.69 -30.59 1.67
N PHE A 382 28.57 -30.62 2.40
CA PHE A 382 27.41 -31.48 2.08
C PHE A 382 26.10 -30.71 2.01
N SER A 383 25.39 -30.79 0.88
CA SER A 383 24.04 -30.22 0.71
C SER A 383 22.91 -31.14 1.17
N TYR A 384 21.86 -30.54 1.72
CA TYR A 384 20.60 -31.16 2.12
C TYR A 384 19.42 -30.25 1.78
N ILE A 385 18.41 -30.80 1.13
CA ILE A 385 17.16 -30.08 0.81
C ILE A 385 16.07 -30.55 1.78
N ARG A 386 15.43 -29.63 2.51
CA ARG A 386 14.22 -29.92 3.28
C ARG A 386 13.01 -29.67 2.39
N PHE A 387 12.23 -30.71 2.18
CA PHE A 387 10.89 -30.62 1.60
C PHE A 387 9.89 -30.56 2.75
N ILE A 388 9.01 -29.59 2.73
CA ILE A 388 8.05 -29.31 3.81
C ILE A 388 6.65 -29.24 3.20
N ASN A 389 5.77 -30.11 3.67
CA ASN A 389 4.34 -29.97 3.47
C ASN A 389 3.77 -29.17 4.64
N HIS A 390 3.15 -28.01 4.38
CA HIS A 390 2.53 -27.17 5.40
C HIS A 390 0.99 -27.22 5.38
N GLY A 391 0.41 -27.83 4.35
CA GLY A 391 -1.03 -28.03 4.20
C GLY A 391 -1.56 -29.32 4.85
N ASP A 392 -2.87 -29.50 4.73
CA ASP A 392 -3.64 -30.57 5.37
C ASP A 392 -3.83 -31.80 4.47
N HIS A 393 -3.13 -31.86 3.34
CA HIS A 393 -3.27 -32.89 2.30
C HIS A 393 -1.91 -33.52 1.96
N SER A 394 -1.87 -34.82 1.67
CA SER A 394 -0.62 -35.49 1.30
C SER A 394 -0.19 -35.10 -0.10
N LEU A 395 1.07 -34.73 -0.29
CA LEU A 395 1.66 -34.38 -1.59
C LEU A 395 2.28 -35.63 -2.24
N PRO A 396 1.70 -36.18 -3.33
CA PRO A 396 2.27 -37.33 -4.02
C PRO A 396 3.35 -36.91 -5.04
N LYS A 397 4.38 -37.74 -5.20
CA LYS A 397 5.38 -37.70 -6.29
C LYS A 397 5.96 -36.31 -6.57
N ILE A 398 6.77 -35.82 -5.64
CA ILE A 398 7.58 -34.61 -5.88
C ILE A 398 8.74 -35.01 -6.82
N THR A 399 8.70 -34.50 -8.05
CA THR A 399 9.71 -34.77 -9.10
C THR A 399 10.51 -33.51 -9.46
N GLY A 400 11.70 -33.71 -10.02
CA GLY A 400 12.52 -32.59 -10.49
C GLY A 400 13.75 -32.99 -11.30
N THR A 401 14.47 -31.97 -11.77
CA THR A 401 15.65 -32.05 -12.63
C THR A 401 16.79 -31.24 -12.03
N VAL A 402 17.98 -31.84 -11.94
CA VAL A 402 19.20 -31.14 -11.49
C VAL A 402 19.94 -30.58 -12.71
N PHE A 403 20.45 -29.36 -12.57
CA PHE A 403 21.21 -28.64 -13.59
C PHE A 403 22.59 -28.25 -13.07
N ASP A 404 23.63 -28.39 -13.90
CA ASP A 404 25.00 -27.95 -13.61
C ASP A 404 25.19 -26.42 -13.80
N GLU A 405 26.40 -25.92 -13.55
CA GLU A 405 26.71 -24.49 -13.70
C GLU A 405 26.54 -23.98 -15.14
N GLN A 406 26.67 -24.87 -16.13
CA GLN A 406 26.51 -24.58 -17.56
C GLN A 406 25.06 -24.81 -18.05
N GLY A 407 24.13 -25.14 -17.16
CA GLY A 407 22.71 -25.34 -17.47
C GLY A 407 22.38 -26.71 -18.10
N ASN A 408 23.32 -27.66 -18.12
CA ASN A 408 23.03 -29.01 -18.62
C ASN A 408 22.30 -29.84 -17.56
N THR A 409 21.40 -30.72 -17.99
CA THR A 409 20.78 -31.73 -17.13
C THR A 409 21.84 -32.68 -16.55
N VAL A 410 21.86 -32.82 -15.22
CA VAL A 410 22.61 -33.85 -14.50
C VAL A 410 21.72 -35.08 -14.32
N GLY A 411 22.14 -36.22 -14.87
CA GLY A 411 21.43 -37.48 -14.73
C GLY A 411 20.10 -37.52 -15.50
N VAL A 412 19.07 -38.10 -14.87
CA VAL A 412 17.72 -38.24 -15.44
C VAL A 412 16.86 -37.03 -15.07
N ALA A 413 16.28 -36.38 -16.08
CA ALA A 413 15.30 -35.31 -15.88
C ALA A 413 13.96 -35.85 -15.38
N ASP A 414 13.22 -35.02 -14.63
CA ASP A 414 11.92 -35.33 -14.02
C ASP A 414 11.95 -36.59 -13.12
N SER A 415 13.08 -36.82 -12.43
CA SER A 415 13.23 -37.91 -11.48
C SER A 415 12.35 -37.73 -10.25
N VAL A 416 11.79 -38.83 -9.73
CA VAL A 416 11.06 -38.84 -8.45
C VAL A 416 12.04 -38.67 -7.30
N ILE A 417 11.89 -37.59 -6.54
CA ILE A 417 12.73 -37.25 -5.39
C ILE A 417 12.05 -37.72 -4.09
N ILE A 418 10.71 -37.58 -4.01
CA ILE A 418 9.89 -38.07 -2.89
C ILE A 418 8.60 -38.70 -3.44
N ASP A 419 8.35 -39.97 -3.15
CA ASP A 419 7.14 -40.69 -3.57
C ASP A 419 5.84 -40.12 -2.97
N SER A 420 5.87 -39.71 -1.70
CA SER A 420 4.78 -39.02 -1.00
C SER A 420 5.27 -38.29 0.25
N LEU A 421 4.75 -37.10 0.51
CA LEU A 421 5.00 -36.31 1.72
C LEU A 421 3.67 -36.05 2.46
N PRO A 422 3.41 -36.67 3.63
CA PRO A 422 2.14 -36.53 4.38
C PRO A 422 1.80 -35.09 4.78
N PRO A 423 0.54 -34.79 5.17
CA PRO A 423 0.15 -33.49 5.74
C PRO A 423 1.07 -33.05 6.88
N LYS A 424 1.38 -31.76 6.98
CA LYS A 424 2.26 -31.15 8.02
C LYS A 424 3.68 -31.76 8.14
N ALA A 425 4.05 -32.74 7.32
CA ALA A 425 5.29 -33.49 7.41
C ALA A 425 6.45 -32.83 6.65
N HIS A 426 7.69 -33.17 7.02
CA HIS A 426 8.87 -32.68 6.30
C HIS A 426 10.01 -33.70 6.28
N LEU A 427 10.70 -33.76 5.15
CA LEU A 427 11.78 -34.71 4.88
C LEU A 427 13.05 -33.98 4.43
N TRP A 428 14.19 -34.40 4.95
CA TRP A 428 15.51 -34.00 4.45
C TRP A 428 16.02 -34.99 3.40
N VAL A 429 16.46 -34.47 2.26
CA VAL A 429 17.06 -35.21 1.15
C VAL A 429 18.50 -34.72 0.99
N SER A 430 19.48 -35.57 1.30
CA SER A 430 20.91 -35.25 1.12
C SER A 430 21.34 -35.24 -0.35
N ARG A 431 22.51 -34.67 -0.64
CA ARG A 431 23.23 -34.81 -1.92
C ARG A 431 23.24 -36.25 -2.42
N ASP A 432 23.51 -37.21 -1.54
CA ASP A 432 23.60 -38.64 -1.89
C ASP A 432 22.23 -39.27 -2.21
N GLN A 433 21.17 -38.85 -1.53
CA GLN A 433 19.80 -39.27 -1.85
C GLN A 433 19.33 -38.67 -3.18
N LEU A 434 19.62 -37.39 -3.42
CA LEU A 434 19.30 -36.71 -4.69
C LEU A 434 20.09 -37.30 -5.86
N SER A 435 21.39 -37.56 -5.69
CA SER A 435 22.25 -38.24 -6.66
C SER A 435 21.74 -39.66 -6.99
N SER A 436 21.26 -40.38 -5.98
CA SER A 436 20.63 -41.70 -6.15
C SER A 436 19.30 -41.61 -6.94
N ALA A 437 18.51 -40.55 -6.75
CA ALA A 437 17.23 -40.35 -7.44
C ALA A 437 17.42 -39.95 -8.93
N ILE A 438 18.40 -39.10 -9.24
CA ILE A 438 18.73 -38.71 -10.63
C ILE A 438 19.65 -39.71 -11.35
N GLY A 439 20.22 -40.69 -10.62
CA GLY A 439 21.13 -41.69 -11.17
C GLY A 439 22.51 -41.18 -11.60
N SER A 440 22.94 -40.02 -11.08
CA SER A 440 24.22 -39.37 -11.46
C SER A 440 24.77 -38.51 -10.32
N THR A 441 26.10 -38.35 -10.29
CA THR A 441 26.79 -37.32 -9.50
C THR A 441 27.00 -36.05 -10.33
N TRP A 442 27.41 -34.96 -9.68
CA TRP A 442 27.93 -33.74 -10.31
C TRP A 442 29.14 -33.19 -9.54
N ASN A 443 29.83 -32.25 -10.18
CA ASN A 443 30.93 -31.46 -9.64
C ASN A 443 30.53 -29.97 -9.65
N GLY A 444 31.17 -29.14 -8.83
CA GLY A 444 30.85 -27.72 -8.72
C GLY A 444 29.42 -27.45 -8.20
N THR A 445 28.83 -26.32 -8.57
CA THR A 445 27.55 -25.85 -8.01
C THR A 445 26.34 -26.19 -8.88
N ALA A 446 25.49 -27.12 -8.44
CA ALA A 446 24.24 -27.43 -9.12
C ALA A 446 23.05 -26.59 -8.61
N SER A 447 21.94 -26.66 -9.36
CA SER A 447 20.60 -26.27 -8.91
C SER A 447 19.60 -27.40 -9.17
N LEU A 448 18.60 -27.57 -8.31
CA LEU A 448 17.43 -28.41 -8.56
C LEU A 448 16.27 -27.51 -9.01
N LYS A 449 15.54 -27.92 -10.05
CA LYS A 449 14.20 -27.40 -10.37
C LYS A 449 13.18 -28.53 -10.29
N LEU A 450 12.09 -28.31 -9.55
CA LEU A 450 10.94 -29.21 -9.51
C LEU A 450 10.12 -29.08 -10.80
N SER A 451 9.49 -30.17 -11.21
CA SER A 451 8.62 -30.21 -12.39
C SER A 451 7.20 -29.71 -12.10
N SER A 452 6.86 -29.50 -10.83
CA SER A 452 5.63 -28.85 -10.37
C SER A 452 5.88 -28.11 -9.05
N SER A 453 5.04 -27.12 -8.75
CA SER A 453 5.10 -26.30 -7.54
C SER A 453 3.77 -26.43 -6.76
N PRO A 454 3.56 -27.50 -5.97
CA PRO A 454 2.37 -27.61 -5.13
C PRO A 454 2.27 -26.43 -4.17
N ALA A 455 1.09 -25.87 -3.96
CA ALA A 455 0.88 -24.71 -3.09
C ALA A 455 1.36 -24.99 -1.65
N ASP A 456 1.05 -26.18 -1.14
CA ASP A 456 1.42 -26.65 0.20
C ASP A 456 2.91 -27.07 0.34
N LEU A 457 3.69 -27.03 -0.74
CA LEU A 457 5.11 -27.38 -0.71
C LEU A 457 5.99 -26.16 -0.45
N ARG A 458 6.94 -26.33 0.47
CA ARG A 458 8.04 -25.40 0.70
C ARG A 458 9.38 -26.12 0.67
N LEU A 459 10.38 -25.46 0.12
CA LEU A 459 11.76 -25.92 0.09
C LEU A 459 12.65 -25.08 1.01
N LEU A 460 13.68 -25.69 1.58
CA LEU A 460 14.84 -25.04 2.19
C LEU A 460 16.10 -25.81 1.77
N ASN A 461 17.23 -25.13 1.61
CA ASN A 461 18.54 -25.76 1.40
C ASN A 461 19.45 -25.57 2.63
N LEU A 462 20.42 -26.45 2.79
CA LEU A 462 21.39 -26.47 3.88
C LEU A 462 22.68 -27.06 3.36
N ASN A 463 23.77 -26.29 3.37
CA ASN A 463 25.11 -26.81 3.18
C ASN A 463 25.81 -26.91 4.54
N LEU A 464 26.28 -28.10 4.90
CA LEU A 464 27.15 -28.32 6.07
C LEU A 464 28.57 -27.92 5.68
N VAL A 465 29.15 -26.93 6.37
CA VAL A 465 30.50 -26.41 6.11
C VAL A 465 31.45 -26.89 7.20
N GLY A 466 32.48 -27.66 6.86
CA GLY A 466 33.48 -28.15 7.81
C GLY A 466 32.91 -28.99 8.97
N ASN A 467 31.79 -29.69 8.73
CA ASN A 467 30.98 -30.38 9.75
C ASN A 467 30.41 -29.47 10.86
N GLN A 468 30.32 -28.16 10.59
CA GLN A 468 29.52 -27.20 11.34
C GLN A 468 28.31 -26.75 10.51
N THR A 469 27.39 -26.04 11.15
CA THR A 469 26.22 -25.45 10.51
C THR A 469 26.13 -23.96 10.82
N PHE A 470 26.10 -23.14 9.77
CA PHE A 470 25.61 -21.77 9.85
C PHE A 470 24.30 -21.70 9.06
N PHE A 471 23.18 -21.52 9.76
CA PHE A 471 21.86 -21.45 9.14
C PHE A 471 21.46 -19.99 8.90
N ASN A 472 20.62 -19.79 7.90
CA ASN A 472 19.64 -18.70 7.90
C ASN A 472 18.26 -19.33 7.63
N PHE A 473 17.29 -19.18 8.53
CA PHE A 473 15.89 -19.48 8.25
C PHE A 473 15.22 -18.22 7.65
N SER A 474 14.07 -18.39 7.01
CA SER A 474 13.26 -17.26 6.54
C SER A 474 13.02 -16.24 7.66
N CYS A 475 13.22 -14.97 7.35
CA CYS A 475 13.26 -13.89 8.35
C CYS A 475 11.90 -13.57 9.00
N PHE A 476 10.82 -14.07 8.41
CA PHE A 476 9.45 -13.89 8.83
C PHE A 476 8.60 -14.99 8.21
N GLU A 477 7.62 -15.47 8.97
CA GLU A 477 6.35 -15.98 8.45
C GLU A 477 5.28 -15.01 8.92
N SER A 478 4.52 -14.45 7.98
CA SER A 478 3.34 -13.65 8.28
C SER A 478 2.16 -14.56 8.58
N GLY A 479 1.34 -14.19 9.57
CA GLY A 479 0.00 -14.76 9.69
C GLY A 479 -0.82 -14.43 8.44
N ILE A 480 -1.38 -15.43 7.75
CA ILE A 480 -2.32 -15.26 6.64
C ILE A 480 -3.56 -16.12 6.91
N SER A 481 -4.75 -15.65 6.54
CA SER A 481 -5.99 -16.44 6.67
C SER A 481 -5.95 -17.65 5.73
N ALA A 482 -5.95 -18.85 6.31
CA ALA A 482 -6.06 -20.11 5.58
C ALA A 482 -7.50 -20.39 5.06
N LYS A 483 -8.49 -19.60 5.50
CA LYS A 483 -9.86 -19.69 5.02
C LYS A 483 -10.01 -18.82 3.77
N ASN A 484 -10.37 -19.46 2.66
CA ASN A 484 -10.83 -18.79 1.44
C ASN A 484 -12.16 -18.08 1.70
N PHE A 485 -12.29 -16.85 1.25
CA PHE A 485 -13.56 -16.13 1.18
C PHE A 485 -14.08 -16.12 -0.26
N ALA A 486 -15.33 -15.71 -0.47
CA ALA A 486 -15.83 -15.45 -1.83
C ALA A 486 -15.55 -13.98 -2.16
N PRO A 487 -15.05 -13.63 -3.36
CA PRO A 487 -14.83 -12.23 -3.74
C PRO A 487 -16.09 -11.39 -3.55
N GLN A 488 -16.03 -10.30 -2.78
CA GLN A 488 -17.18 -9.47 -2.50
C GLN A 488 -17.30 -8.37 -3.57
N ILE A 489 -18.46 -8.28 -4.24
CA ILE A 489 -18.71 -7.24 -5.25
C ILE A 489 -18.84 -5.88 -4.54
N THR A 490 -17.88 -5.00 -4.79
CA THR A 490 -17.67 -3.72 -4.07
C THR A 490 -18.41 -2.53 -4.68
N ASN A 491 -19.10 -2.71 -5.80
CA ASN A 491 -19.94 -1.67 -6.40
C ASN A 491 -21.01 -1.18 -5.40
N ARG A 492 -20.87 0.09 -4.96
CA ARG A 492 -21.85 0.77 -4.09
C ARG A 492 -23.18 0.97 -4.83
N SER A 493 -23.13 1.56 -6.02
CA SER A 493 -24.28 1.74 -6.90
C SER A 493 -24.61 0.45 -7.65
N ARG A 494 -25.88 0.08 -7.66
CA ARG A 494 -26.42 -1.10 -8.37
C ARG A 494 -27.53 -0.76 -9.36
N GLU A 495 -28.14 0.41 -9.20
CA GLU A 495 -29.07 1.00 -10.15
C GLU A 495 -28.35 2.15 -10.88
N PHE A 496 -28.52 2.22 -12.19
CA PHE A 496 -27.92 3.24 -13.05
C PHE A 496 -28.99 3.80 -14.00
N PHE A 497 -28.77 5.03 -14.46
CA PHE A 497 -29.63 5.70 -15.44
C PHE A 497 -28.84 5.99 -16.71
N LEU A 498 -29.48 5.84 -17.86
CA LEU A 498 -28.88 6.04 -19.18
C LEU A 498 -29.87 6.76 -20.10
N VAL A 499 -29.45 7.87 -20.69
CA VAL A 499 -30.26 8.56 -21.71
C VAL A 499 -30.05 7.85 -23.05
N GLU A 500 -31.10 7.70 -23.85
CA GLU A 500 -30.96 7.12 -25.20
C GLU A 500 -29.93 7.89 -26.04
N GLY A 501 -28.98 7.14 -26.61
CA GLY A 501 -27.90 7.65 -27.45
C GLY A 501 -26.58 7.93 -26.73
N ASP A 502 -26.54 7.89 -25.40
CA ASP A 502 -25.31 8.08 -24.61
C ASP A 502 -24.49 6.79 -24.50
N PRO A 503 -23.14 6.87 -24.45
CA PRO A 503 -22.27 5.71 -24.37
C PRO A 503 -22.19 5.13 -22.95
N PHE A 504 -22.80 3.97 -22.73
CA PHE A 504 -22.76 3.28 -21.44
C PHE A 504 -21.52 2.39 -21.24
N SER A 505 -20.77 2.65 -20.16
CA SER A 505 -19.74 1.75 -19.64
C SER A 505 -19.78 1.71 -18.11
N LEU A 506 -19.92 0.51 -17.56
CA LEU A 506 -19.81 0.20 -16.13
C LEU A 506 -18.52 -0.60 -15.90
N PHE A 507 -17.99 -0.59 -14.67
CA PHE A 507 -16.99 -1.55 -14.23
C PHE A 507 -17.54 -2.32 -13.03
N ALA A 508 -17.62 -3.65 -13.15
CA ALA A 508 -17.75 -4.52 -12.01
C ALA A 508 -16.44 -4.52 -11.21
N THR A 509 -16.56 -4.30 -9.91
CA THR A 509 -15.43 -4.31 -8.98
C THR A 509 -15.68 -5.34 -7.89
N ALA A 510 -14.65 -6.05 -7.46
CA ALA A 510 -14.74 -6.96 -6.33
C ALA A 510 -13.41 -7.01 -5.57
N SER A 511 -13.50 -7.18 -4.26
CA SER A 511 -12.35 -7.40 -3.37
C SER A 511 -12.44 -8.81 -2.79
N ASP A 512 -11.36 -9.57 -2.87
CA ASP A 512 -11.22 -10.81 -2.12
C ASP A 512 -10.39 -10.60 -0.84
N ALA A 513 -10.76 -11.29 0.24
CA ALA A 513 -10.12 -11.14 1.56
C ALA A 513 -8.83 -11.98 1.72
N ASN A 514 -8.56 -12.90 0.80
CA ASN A 514 -7.27 -13.59 0.66
C ASN A 514 -6.37 -12.92 -0.39
N ASN A 515 -6.88 -11.91 -1.09
CA ASN A 515 -6.26 -11.22 -2.22
C ASN A 515 -5.99 -12.16 -3.41
N ASP A 516 -6.87 -13.14 -3.64
CA ASP A 516 -6.80 -14.00 -4.84
C ASP A 516 -7.26 -13.26 -6.11
N PRO A 517 -6.77 -13.64 -7.32
CA PRO A 517 -7.15 -12.98 -8.57
C PRO A 517 -8.61 -13.21 -8.97
N VAL A 518 -9.40 -12.14 -8.97
CA VAL A 518 -10.83 -12.20 -9.30
C VAL A 518 -11.08 -12.13 -10.81
N THR A 519 -12.05 -12.89 -11.29
CA THR A 519 -12.59 -12.86 -12.65
C THR A 519 -14.10 -12.64 -12.62
N PHE A 520 -14.63 -12.00 -13.67
CA PHE A 520 -16.05 -11.64 -13.75
C PHE A 520 -16.81 -12.38 -14.86
N SER A 521 -18.09 -12.67 -14.63
CA SER A 521 -19.03 -13.12 -15.67
C SER A 521 -20.41 -12.45 -15.52
N LEU A 522 -21.23 -12.49 -16.58
CA LEU A 522 -22.59 -11.96 -16.61
C LEU A 522 -23.62 -13.09 -16.56
N ASP A 523 -24.74 -12.81 -15.90
CA ASP A 523 -25.93 -13.64 -15.77
C ASP A 523 -27.18 -12.72 -15.63
N GLY A 524 -28.36 -13.29 -15.39
CA GLY A 524 -29.61 -12.54 -15.24
C GLY A 524 -30.35 -12.31 -16.57
N GLU A 525 -31.57 -11.79 -16.46
CA GLU A 525 -32.56 -11.81 -17.55
C GLU A 525 -32.08 -11.01 -18.78
N ASP A 526 -31.50 -9.82 -18.56
CA ASP A 526 -30.92 -8.97 -19.60
C ASP A 526 -29.40 -9.12 -19.76
N GLY A 527 -28.75 -10.08 -19.08
CA GLY A 527 -27.29 -10.26 -19.13
C GLY A 527 -26.73 -10.47 -20.54
N ASN A 528 -27.56 -10.93 -21.49
CA ASN A 528 -27.21 -11.07 -22.91
C ASN A 528 -27.14 -9.73 -23.67
N ALA A 529 -27.81 -8.67 -23.21
CA ALA A 529 -27.73 -7.34 -23.81
C ALA A 529 -26.33 -6.70 -23.61
N PHE A 530 -25.56 -7.19 -22.63
CA PHE A 530 -24.27 -6.64 -22.24
C PHE A 530 -23.08 -7.51 -22.65
N ALA A 531 -21.98 -6.86 -23.03
CA ALA A 531 -20.64 -7.44 -23.11
C ALA A 531 -19.88 -7.15 -21.82
N LEU A 532 -19.01 -8.08 -21.43
CA LEU A 532 -18.12 -7.96 -20.27
C LEU A 532 -16.72 -8.41 -20.66
N ASP A 533 -15.71 -7.69 -20.21
CA ASP A 533 -14.32 -8.15 -20.10
C ASP A 533 -14.12 -8.87 -18.75
N PRO A 534 -13.90 -10.20 -18.71
CA PRO A 534 -13.73 -10.95 -17.47
C PRO A 534 -12.53 -10.54 -16.62
N SER A 535 -11.56 -9.81 -17.19
CA SER A 535 -10.29 -9.47 -16.55
C SER A 535 -10.23 -8.02 -16.04
N SER A 536 -10.89 -7.08 -16.71
CA SER A 536 -11.01 -5.68 -16.25
C SER A 536 -12.35 -5.37 -15.58
N GLY A 537 -13.32 -6.28 -15.63
CA GLY A 537 -14.66 -6.05 -15.09
C GLY A 537 -15.53 -5.10 -15.94
N ARG A 538 -15.04 -4.59 -17.08
CA ARG A 538 -15.75 -3.58 -17.88
C ARG A 538 -16.96 -4.16 -18.59
N ILE A 539 -18.13 -3.58 -18.31
CA ILE A 539 -19.45 -3.94 -18.86
C ILE A 539 -19.93 -2.82 -19.79
N THR A 540 -20.35 -3.17 -21.01
CA THR A 540 -20.97 -2.24 -21.98
C THR A 540 -22.18 -2.89 -22.63
N PHE A 541 -23.10 -2.13 -23.20
CA PHE A 541 -24.12 -2.72 -24.10
C PHE A 541 -23.46 -3.35 -25.34
N ARG A 542 -24.10 -4.38 -25.92
CA ARG A 542 -23.73 -4.99 -27.22
C ARG A 542 -24.39 -4.30 -28.40
N ILE A 543 -25.57 -3.75 -28.16
CA ILE A 543 -26.41 -2.96 -29.06
C ILE A 543 -26.93 -1.82 -28.19
N GLU A 544 -26.77 -0.58 -28.65
CA GLU A 544 -27.24 0.61 -27.92
C GLU A 544 -28.76 0.53 -27.69
N PRO A 545 -29.26 0.75 -26.46
CA PRO A 545 -30.69 0.67 -26.19
C PRO A 545 -31.45 1.86 -26.77
N ASN A 546 -32.70 1.62 -27.17
CA ASN A 546 -33.59 2.60 -27.80
C ASN A 546 -34.88 2.71 -26.96
N PHE A 547 -35.25 3.91 -26.53
CA PHE A 547 -36.33 4.10 -25.54
C PHE A 547 -37.73 3.84 -26.13
N GLU A 548 -37.90 4.11 -27.42
CA GLU A 548 -39.15 3.91 -28.17
C GLU A 548 -39.36 2.45 -28.64
N ASN A 549 -38.28 1.66 -28.66
CA ASN A 549 -38.28 0.22 -28.97
C ASN A 549 -37.26 -0.48 -28.04
N PRO A 550 -37.61 -0.67 -26.75
CA PRO A 550 -36.80 -1.41 -25.79
C PRO A 550 -36.41 -2.82 -26.30
N SER A 551 -35.34 -3.35 -25.70
CA SER A 551 -34.78 -4.67 -26.01
C SER A 551 -34.44 -5.50 -24.76
N ASP A 552 -34.77 -4.96 -23.60
CA ASP A 552 -34.91 -5.63 -22.31
C ASP A 552 -36.02 -6.69 -22.31
N HIS A 553 -36.04 -7.54 -21.29
CA HIS A 553 -36.82 -8.78 -21.27
C HIS A 553 -38.34 -8.57 -21.28
N ASP A 554 -38.85 -7.57 -20.54
CA ASP A 554 -40.28 -7.27 -20.38
C ASP A 554 -40.72 -5.92 -20.97
N LEU A 555 -39.80 -5.18 -21.60
CA LEU A 555 -40.04 -3.97 -22.41
C LEU A 555 -40.49 -2.74 -21.60
N ASP A 556 -39.95 -2.57 -20.38
CA ASP A 556 -40.17 -1.39 -19.51
C ASP A 556 -39.02 -0.37 -19.54
N ASN A 557 -38.00 -0.61 -20.37
CA ASN A 557 -36.74 0.15 -20.48
C ASN A 557 -35.76 -0.03 -19.30
N ARG A 558 -35.95 -1.00 -18.40
CA ARG A 558 -35.04 -1.27 -17.26
C ARG A 558 -34.31 -2.60 -17.44
N TYR A 559 -33.10 -2.53 -18.00
CA TYR A 559 -32.27 -3.71 -18.26
C TYR A 559 -31.70 -4.29 -16.95
N ASN A 560 -32.22 -5.43 -16.49
CA ASN A 560 -31.87 -6.10 -15.24
C ASN A 560 -30.94 -7.28 -15.49
N PHE A 561 -29.68 -7.17 -15.04
CA PHE A 561 -28.67 -8.22 -15.16
C PHE A 561 -28.06 -8.56 -13.78
N SER A 562 -27.13 -9.51 -13.75
CA SER A 562 -26.34 -9.81 -12.56
C SER A 562 -24.89 -10.07 -12.94
N VAL A 563 -23.97 -9.60 -12.12
CA VAL A 563 -22.54 -9.91 -12.24
C VAL A 563 -22.20 -11.00 -11.24
N VAL A 564 -21.40 -11.97 -11.67
CA VAL A 564 -20.74 -12.95 -10.81
C VAL A 564 -19.26 -12.60 -10.76
N ALA A 565 -18.69 -12.55 -9.56
CA ALA A 565 -17.27 -12.39 -9.31
C ALA A 565 -16.72 -13.67 -8.67
N SER A 566 -15.64 -14.24 -9.20
CA SER A 566 -15.06 -15.52 -8.76
C SER A 566 -13.54 -15.53 -8.85
N ASP A 567 -12.91 -16.12 -7.83
CA ASP A 567 -11.48 -16.41 -7.72
C ASP A 567 -11.08 -17.78 -8.34
N GLY A 568 -12.05 -18.48 -8.94
CA GLY A 568 -11.88 -19.84 -9.46
C GLY A 568 -12.13 -20.97 -8.45
N LYS A 569 -12.53 -20.65 -7.22
CA LYS A 569 -12.87 -21.60 -6.14
C LYS A 569 -14.30 -21.37 -5.62
N GLU A 570 -14.60 -20.12 -5.29
CA GLU A 570 -15.87 -19.61 -4.77
C GLU A 570 -16.37 -18.43 -5.62
N ALA A 571 -17.61 -17.98 -5.40
CA ALA A 571 -18.16 -16.86 -6.16
C ALA A 571 -19.26 -16.10 -5.40
N THR A 572 -19.33 -14.78 -5.64
CA THR A 572 -20.46 -13.94 -5.22
C THR A 572 -21.20 -13.42 -6.45
N GLN A 573 -22.53 -13.40 -6.39
CA GLN A 573 -23.39 -12.78 -7.41
C GLN A 573 -24.06 -11.53 -6.86
N THR A 574 -24.27 -10.52 -7.71
CA THR A 574 -25.03 -9.31 -7.36
C THR A 574 -25.78 -8.79 -8.59
N SER A 575 -27.05 -8.44 -8.39
CA SER A 575 -27.91 -7.89 -9.43
C SER A 575 -27.72 -6.39 -9.61
N PHE A 576 -27.88 -5.95 -10.84
CA PHE A 576 -27.71 -4.58 -11.32
C PHE A 576 -28.84 -4.24 -12.30
N SER A 577 -29.19 -2.96 -12.42
CA SER A 577 -30.20 -2.51 -13.39
C SER A 577 -29.83 -1.18 -14.04
N VAL A 578 -30.01 -1.07 -15.35
CA VAL A 578 -29.88 0.19 -16.11
C VAL A 578 -31.26 0.63 -16.58
N GLN A 579 -31.78 1.72 -16.02
CA GLN A 579 -32.99 2.38 -16.49
C GLN A 579 -32.64 3.30 -17.66
N VAL A 580 -33.24 3.05 -18.82
CA VAL A 580 -33.11 3.89 -20.01
C VAL A 580 -34.21 4.95 -20.04
N SER A 581 -33.89 6.16 -20.51
CA SER A 581 -34.81 7.31 -20.59
C SER A 581 -34.75 8.05 -21.95
N GLU A 582 -35.85 8.72 -22.31
CA GLU A 582 -35.98 9.50 -23.55
C GLU A 582 -34.90 10.61 -23.64
N ASN A 583 -34.27 10.75 -24.81
CA ASN A 583 -33.33 11.83 -25.06
C ASN A 583 -34.04 13.21 -25.02
N PRO A 584 -33.67 14.14 -24.12
CA PRO A 584 -34.43 15.37 -23.84
C PRO A 584 -34.42 16.43 -24.95
N SER A 585 -33.94 16.09 -26.15
CA SER A 585 -33.99 16.88 -27.39
C SER A 585 -35.38 17.40 -27.78
N ASN A 586 -36.47 16.95 -27.14
CA ASN A 586 -37.85 17.40 -27.36
C ASN A 586 -38.51 18.18 -26.18
N SER A 587 -37.79 18.43 -25.09
CA SER A 587 -38.29 19.11 -23.88
C SER A 587 -38.09 20.64 -23.90
N LYS A 588 -38.85 21.41 -23.09
CA LYS A 588 -38.96 22.88 -23.22
C LYS A 588 -38.64 23.69 -21.95
N SER A 589 -37.62 24.53 -22.07
CA SER A 589 -37.45 25.86 -21.45
C SER A 589 -37.66 26.03 -19.93
N ARG A 590 -36.57 26.27 -19.20
CA ARG A 590 -36.54 27.08 -17.96
C ARG A 590 -35.56 28.26 -18.12
N ASN A 591 -35.99 29.36 -18.73
CA ASN A 591 -35.23 30.63 -18.70
C ASN A 591 -35.76 31.53 -17.57
N THR A 592 -34.98 31.70 -16.50
CA THR A 592 -35.29 32.64 -15.39
C THR A 592 -34.10 33.46 -14.91
N LEU A 593 -32.95 33.40 -15.59
CA LEU A 593 -31.75 34.18 -15.31
C LEU A 593 -31.49 35.16 -16.47
N ASP A 594 -31.59 36.46 -16.21
CA ASP A 594 -31.32 37.50 -17.21
C ASP A 594 -29.82 37.59 -17.54
N ASN A 595 -29.50 38.04 -18.76
CA ASN A 595 -28.13 38.12 -19.32
C ASN A 595 -27.36 36.78 -19.38
N CYS A 596 -28.05 35.64 -19.26
CA CYS A 596 -27.45 34.31 -19.33
C CYS A 596 -27.74 33.58 -20.65
N THR A 597 -26.80 32.76 -21.11
CA THR A 597 -26.94 31.87 -22.26
C THR A 597 -26.59 30.43 -21.90
N ALA A 598 -27.50 29.49 -22.21
CA ALA A 598 -27.26 28.06 -22.01
C ALA A 598 -25.96 27.63 -22.72
N GLN A 599 -25.21 26.71 -22.09
CA GLN A 599 -23.97 26.15 -22.59
C GLN A 599 -24.15 24.68 -22.95
N SER A 600 -23.23 24.15 -23.75
CA SER A 600 -23.14 22.72 -24.09
C SER A 600 -21.68 22.35 -24.40
N GLY A 601 -21.38 21.06 -24.34
CA GLY A 601 -20.04 20.49 -24.43
C GLY A 601 -19.92 19.31 -23.46
N GLU A 602 -18.69 18.87 -23.18
CA GLU A 602 -18.41 17.75 -22.27
C GLU A 602 -17.43 18.16 -21.15
N ASP A 603 -17.47 17.42 -20.02
CA ASP A 603 -16.52 17.52 -18.90
C ASP A 603 -15.31 16.56 -19.04
N VAL A 604 -14.41 16.49 -18.03
CA VAL A 604 -13.23 15.61 -18.12
C VAL A 604 -13.55 14.11 -18.08
N PHE A 605 -14.79 13.75 -17.73
CA PHE A 605 -15.31 12.38 -17.72
C PHE A 605 -16.14 12.05 -18.98
N GLY A 606 -16.24 12.99 -19.92
CA GLY A 606 -17.06 12.85 -21.13
C GLY A 606 -18.56 13.04 -20.91
N ARG A 607 -18.99 13.57 -19.75
CA ARG A 607 -20.41 13.79 -19.45
C ARG A 607 -20.88 15.10 -20.10
N PRO A 608 -22.09 15.16 -20.69
CA PRO A 608 -22.59 16.37 -21.31
C PRO A 608 -22.84 17.47 -20.28
N ILE A 609 -22.35 18.68 -20.57
CA ILE A 609 -22.56 19.90 -19.78
C ILE A 609 -24.01 20.38 -20.03
N LEU A 610 -24.95 19.79 -19.30
CA LEU A 610 -26.36 20.17 -19.24
C LEU A 610 -26.60 21.19 -18.11
N ASN A 611 -27.80 21.77 -18.09
CA ASN A 611 -28.32 22.67 -17.04
C ASN A 611 -27.37 23.82 -16.60
N THR A 612 -26.46 24.19 -17.50
CA THR A 612 -25.38 25.17 -17.30
C THR A 612 -25.63 26.41 -18.15
N TYR A 613 -25.46 27.58 -17.56
CA TYR A 613 -25.64 28.87 -18.22
C TYR A 613 -24.39 29.73 -18.02
N LYS A 614 -23.91 30.39 -19.08
CA LYS A 614 -22.90 31.44 -18.99
C LYS A 614 -23.59 32.78 -18.81
N CYS A 615 -23.26 33.49 -17.75
CA CYS A 615 -23.90 34.71 -17.29
C CYS A 615 -22.93 35.88 -17.19
N ARG A 616 -23.47 37.10 -17.06
CA ARG A 616 -22.69 38.33 -16.87
C ARG A 616 -23.36 39.28 -15.88
N LEU A 617 -22.54 39.86 -15.01
CA LEU A 617 -22.90 41.02 -14.19
C LEU A 617 -21.85 42.13 -14.34
N VAL A 618 -22.14 43.32 -13.84
CA VAL A 618 -21.17 44.43 -13.76
C VAL A 618 -20.87 44.70 -12.30
N SER A 619 -19.59 44.71 -11.95
CA SER A 619 -19.07 44.93 -10.59
C SER A 619 -17.97 45.98 -10.65
N ASP A 620 -18.12 47.07 -9.91
CA ASP A 620 -17.24 48.26 -9.97
C ASP A 620 -16.96 48.73 -11.41
N ASP A 621 -18.03 48.97 -12.18
CA ASP A 621 -18.04 49.26 -13.63
C ASP A 621 -17.35 48.22 -14.55
N LEU A 622 -16.78 47.15 -14.01
CA LEU A 622 -16.11 46.08 -14.75
C LEU A 622 -17.10 44.94 -15.09
N PRO A 623 -17.26 44.54 -16.36
CA PRO A 623 -18.07 43.37 -16.71
C PRO A 623 -17.38 42.08 -16.26
N ARG A 624 -18.05 41.29 -15.42
CA ARG A 624 -17.60 39.99 -14.91
C ARG A 624 -18.43 38.87 -15.54
N GLU A 625 -17.77 37.79 -15.94
CA GLU A 625 -18.43 36.59 -16.45
C GLU A 625 -18.45 35.49 -15.37
N PHE A 626 -19.46 34.63 -15.40
CA PHE A 626 -19.51 33.41 -14.60
C PHE A 626 -20.30 32.32 -15.33
N PHE A 627 -20.10 31.07 -14.95
CA PHE A 627 -20.99 29.98 -15.30
C PHE A 627 -21.80 29.58 -14.07
N ILE A 628 -23.06 29.21 -14.24
CA ILE A 628 -23.92 28.69 -13.19
C ILE A 628 -24.53 27.37 -13.65
N TYR A 629 -24.45 26.37 -12.79
CA TYR A 629 -25.09 25.08 -12.93
C TYR A 629 -26.26 25.02 -11.93
N VAL A 630 -27.45 24.72 -12.45
CA VAL A 630 -28.70 24.66 -11.66
C VAL A 630 -29.26 23.24 -11.75
N PRO A 631 -29.20 22.42 -10.70
CA PRO A 631 -29.60 21.02 -10.75
C PRO A 631 -31.09 20.85 -11.06
N GLU A 632 -31.50 19.69 -11.58
CA GLU A 632 -32.90 19.44 -11.92
C GLU A 632 -33.83 19.46 -10.70
N LYS A 633 -33.27 19.04 -9.55
CA LYS A 633 -33.86 19.07 -8.21
C LYS A 633 -34.19 20.50 -7.74
N TYR A 634 -33.57 21.54 -8.31
CA TYR A 634 -33.87 22.94 -7.96
C TYR A 634 -35.33 23.31 -8.28
N THR A 635 -36.04 23.73 -7.24
CA THR A 635 -37.44 24.18 -7.30
C THR A 635 -37.51 25.63 -6.85
N ASN A 636 -37.78 26.54 -7.79
CA ASN A 636 -37.92 27.97 -7.50
C ASN A 636 -39.06 28.20 -6.48
N GLY A 637 -38.77 28.92 -5.40
CA GLY A 637 -39.61 29.07 -4.22
C GLY A 637 -39.23 28.18 -3.03
N SER A 638 -38.25 27.28 -3.16
CA SER A 638 -37.59 26.63 -2.01
C SER A 638 -36.56 27.57 -1.38
N SER A 639 -36.54 27.66 -0.05
CA SER A 639 -35.54 28.43 0.71
C SER A 639 -34.42 27.57 1.29
N GLU A 640 -34.23 26.34 0.77
CA GLU A 640 -33.25 25.35 1.29
C GLU A 640 -32.06 25.15 0.33
N THR A 641 -32.08 25.76 -0.85
CA THR A 641 -31.02 25.59 -1.87
C THR A 641 -29.76 26.37 -1.50
N SER A 642 -28.72 25.64 -1.12
CA SER A 642 -27.38 26.18 -0.85
C SER A 642 -26.66 26.64 -2.12
N LEU A 643 -25.62 27.46 -1.96
CA LEU A 643 -24.79 27.99 -3.05
C LEU A 643 -23.31 27.62 -2.85
N LEU A 644 -22.66 27.04 -3.87
CA LEU A 644 -21.22 26.78 -3.89
C LEU A 644 -20.51 27.65 -4.93
N LEU A 645 -19.55 28.47 -4.50
CA LEU A 645 -18.65 29.25 -5.34
C LEU A 645 -17.36 28.44 -5.59
N SER A 646 -17.19 27.85 -6.77
CA SER A 646 -15.99 27.10 -7.16
C SER A 646 -15.05 27.96 -8.01
N LEU A 647 -13.79 28.09 -7.57
CA LEU A 647 -12.84 29.09 -8.05
C LEU A 647 -11.63 28.45 -8.74
N HIS A 648 -11.34 28.91 -9.96
CA HIS A 648 -10.23 28.39 -10.76
C HIS A 648 -8.85 28.89 -10.28
N GLY A 649 -7.79 28.11 -10.52
CA GLY A 649 -6.41 28.53 -10.27
C GLY A 649 -5.88 29.61 -11.23
N TYR A 650 -4.66 30.10 -10.96
CA TYR A 650 -3.97 31.07 -11.82
C TYR A 650 -3.69 30.47 -13.22
N THR A 651 -3.72 31.30 -14.26
CA THR A 651 -3.72 30.92 -15.70
C THR A 651 -4.85 29.96 -16.13
N SER A 652 -5.77 29.58 -15.23
CA SER A 652 -6.93 28.74 -15.52
C SER A 652 -8.18 29.58 -15.77
N ASN A 653 -9.31 28.96 -16.05
CA ASN A 653 -10.56 29.69 -16.31
C ASN A 653 -11.78 28.92 -15.80
N ALA A 654 -12.90 29.63 -15.68
CA ALA A 654 -14.14 29.11 -15.12
C ALA A 654 -14.66 27.88 -15.86
N LEU A 655 -14.48 27.80 -17.18
CA LEU A 655 -14.92 26.65 -17.97
C LEU A 655 -14.02 25.41 -17.75
N LEU A 656 -12.71 25.58 -17.53
CA LEU A 656 -11.84 24.47 -17.16
C LEU A 656 -12.14 23.97 -15.74
N ASN A 657 -12.32 24.87 -14.78
CA ASN A 657 -12.67 24.51 -13.41
C ASN A 657 -14.05 23.83 -13.31
N LEU A 658 -15.05 24.31 -14.04
CA LEU A 658 -16.33 23.61 -14.23
C LEU A 658 -16.12 22.17 -14.73
N ARG A 659 -15.17 21.93 -15.63
CA ARG A 659 -14.94 20.61 -16.23
C ARG A 659 -14.18 19.63 -15.33
N TYR A 660 -13.25 20.08 -14.49
CA TYR A 660 -12.44 19.18 -13.64
C TYR A 660 -12.95 19.03 -12.20
N SER A 661 -13.75 19.96 -11.68
CA SER A 661 -14.06 20.01 -10.25
C SER A 661 -15.18 19.08 -9.77
N GLY A 662 -15.85 18.35 -10.66
CA GLY A 662 -16.73 17.22 -10.34
C GLY A 662 -18.12 17.53 -9.76
N PHE A 663 -18.34 18.73 -9.18
CA PHE A 663 -19.50 19.04 -8.35
C PHE A 663 -20.90 18.88 -8.99
N GLN A 664 -21.04 18.81 -10.32
CA GLN A 664 -22.36 18.76 -10.99
C GLN A 664 -23.21 17.57 -10.55
N SER A 665 -22.64 16.35 -10.52
CA SER A 665 -23.39 15.14 -10.13
C SER A 665 -23.85 15.20 -8.68
N ILE A 666 -23.00 15.74 -7.79
CA ILE A 666 -23.33 15.96 -6.38
C ILE A 666 -24.43 17.02 -6.24
N ALA A 667 -24.39 18.06 -7.08
CA ALA A 667 -25.41 19.11 -7.10
C ALA A 667 -26.78 18.61 -7.60
N ASP A 668 -26.85 17.69 -8.58
CA ASP A 668 -28.10 17.03 -8.98
C ASP A 668 -28.65 16.12 -7.85
N GLU A 669 -27.78 15.35 -7.18
CA GLU A 669 -28.16 14.47 -6.07
C GLU A 669 -28.65 15.25 -4.83
N GLU A 670 -27.87 16.23 -4.38
CA GLU A 670 -28.11 16.97 -3.13
C GLU A 670 -28.98 18.21 -3.31
N GLY A 671 -28.92 18.89 -4.47
CA GLY A 671 -29.84 19.99 -4.83
C GLY A 671 -29.32 21.41 -4.56
N PHE A 672 -27.99 21.58 -4.46
CA PHE A 672 -27.34 22.90 -4.34
C PHE A 672 -26.95 23.48 -5.70
N ILE A 673 -26.83 24.80 -5.78
CA ILE A 673 -26.42 25.49 -7.00
C ILE A 673 -24.91 25.70 -7.00
N VAL A 674 -24.25 25.41 -8.13
CA VAL A 674 -22.79 25.60 -8.29
C VAL A 674 -22.53 26.74 -9.25
N VAL A 675 -21.66 27.66 -8.85
CA VAL A 675 -21.25 28.80 -9.66
C VAL A 675 -19.74 28.79 -9.83
N TYR A 676 -19.30 29.05 -11.06
CA TYR A 676 -17.91 29.07 -11.50
C TYR A 676 -17.57 30.48 -12.04
N PRO A 677 -17.10 31.40 -11.19
CA PRO A 677 -16.79 32.77 -11.60
C PRO A 677 -15.49 32.89 -12.39
N GLN A 678 -15.39 33.90 -13.26
CA GLN A 678 -14.18 34.18 -14.04
C GLN A 678 -13.32 35.26 -13.36
N GLY A 679 -12.09 34.90 -13.01
CA GLY A 679 -11.04 35.81 -12.55
C GLY A 679 -10.61 36.78 -13.65
N THR A 680 -10.13 37.96 -13.27
CA THR A 680 -9.72 39.03 -14.20
C THR A 680 -8.33 38.78 -14.77
N ILE A 681 -7.92 39.53 -15.80
CA ILE A 681 -6.58 39.45 -16.36
C ILE A 681 -5.61 40.30 -15.53
N LEU A 682 -4.54 39.70 -15.01
CA LEU A 682 -3.48 40.38 -14.28
C LEU A 682 -2.62 41.19 -15.27
N PRO A 683 -2.54 42.53 -15.16
CA PRO A 683 -1.91 43.36 -16.20
C PRO A 683 -0.42 43.09 -16.43
N SER A 684 0.30 42.59 -15.42
CA SER A 684 1.74 42.31 -15.47
C SER A 684 2.10 41.03 -16.23
N THR A 685 1.17 40.05 -16.31
CA THR A 685 1.42 38.74 -16.94
C THR A 685 0.50 38.43 -18.12
N GLN A 686 -0.64 39.14 -18.23
CA GLN A 686 -1.74 38.88 -19.17
C GLN A 686 -2.47 37.54 -18.95
N GLU A 687 -2.28 36.91 -17.78
CA GLU A 687 -2.96 35.69 -17.36
C GLU A 687 -4.17 35.97 -16.46
N THR A 688 -5.09 35.00 -16.39
CA THR A 688 -6.25 35.02 -15.48
C THR A 688 -5.85 34.78 -14.02
N HIS A 689 -6.44 35.55 -13.10
CA HIS A 689 -6.15 35.49 -11.66
C HIS A 689 -7.33 35.93 -10.78
N TRP A 690 -7.19 35.68 -9.48
CA TRP A 690 -7.90 36.34 -8.37
C TRP A 690 -6.93 37.21 -7.59
N ASN A 691 -7.33 38.41 -7.19
CA ASN A 691 -6.48 39.32 -6.42
C ASN A 691 -6.41 38.91 -4.93
N VAL A 692 -5.29 38.34 -4.49
CA VAL A 692 -5.08 37.77 -3.15
C VAL A 692 -3.87 38.40 -2.43
N GLY A 693 -3.50 39.61 -2.83
CA GLY A 693 -2.30 40.29 -2.34
C GLY A 693 -1.00 39.59 -2.74
N GLY A 694 0.08 39.93 -2.03
CA GLY A 694 1.40 39.30 -2.18
C GLY A 694 1.92 39.24 -3.62
N TRP A 695 1.84 38.06 -4.23
CA TRP A 695 2.34 37.79 -5.57
C TRP A 695 1.42 38.29 -6.70
N THR A 696 0.15 38.65 -6.43
CA THR A 696 -0.75 39.29 -7.43
C THR A 696 -0.53 40.81 -7.56
N VAL A 697 0.68 41.27 -7.20
CA VAL A 697 1.08 42.68 -7.22
C VAL A 697 0.85 43.35 -8.58
N GLY A 698 0.21 44.52 -8.55
CA GLY A 698 -0.18 45.26 -9.75
C GLY A 698 -1.61 44.98 -10.22
N SER A 699 -2.33 44.03 -9.63
CA SER A 699 -3.79 44.00 -9.74
C SER A 699 -4.41 45.25 -9.10
N GLN A 700 -5.60 45.60 -9.60
CA GLN A 700 -6.48 46.66 -9.07
C GLN A 700 -7.92 46.15 -8.99
N THR A 701 -8.14 44.83 -9.12
CA THR A 701 -9.48 44.22 -9.05
C THR A 701 -9.87 44.03 -7.59
N ASP A 702 -11.03 44.54 -7.20
CA ASP A 702 -11.70 44.15 -5.96
C ASP A 702 -12.55 42.89 -6.23
N ASP A 703 -11.96 41.73 -5.99
CA ASP A 703 -12.66 40.45 -6.15
C ASP A 703 -13.63 40.18 -4.98
N VAL A 704 -13.35 40.67 -3.76
CA VAL A 704 -14.24 40.50 -2.60
C VAL A 704 -15.58 41.21 -2.82
N LEU A 705 -15.54 42.46 -3.31
CA LEU A 705 -16.72 43.21 -3.71
C LEU A 705 -17.49 42.49 -4.83
N PHE A 706 -16.79 41.91 -5.81
CA PHE A 706 -17.40 41.11 -6.86
C PHE A 706 -18.14 39.89 -6.31
N PHE A 707 -17.57 39.12 -5.39
CA PHE A 707 -18.24 37.96 -4.80
C PHE A 707 -19.46 38.36 -3.97
N SER A 708 -19.39 39.45 -3.20
CA SER A 708 -20.55 40.00 -2.49
C SER A 708 -21.69 40.39 -3.44
N GLN A 709 -21.36 41.11 -4.52
CA GLN A 709 -22.33 41.52 -5.55
C GLN A 709 -22.86 40.35 -6.39
N LEU A 710 -22.07 39.28 -6.58
CA LEU A 710 -22.50 38.04 -7.22
C LEU A 710 -23.54 37.31 -6.37
N ILE A 711 -23.30 37.16 -5.06
CA ILE A 711 -24.29 36.55 -4.15
C ILE A 711 -25.58 37.37 -4.13
N ASP A 712 -25.48 38.70 -4.02
CA ASP A 712 -26.65 39.60 -4.08
C ASP A 712 -27.41 39.49 -5.41
N HIS A 713 -26.70 39.38 -6.54
CA HIS A 713 -27.30 39.22 -7.86
C HIS A 713 -28.01 37.87 -8.03
N LEU A 714 -27.42 36.79 -7.52
CA LEU A 714 -28.02 35.45 -7.57
C LEU A 714 -29.27 35.38 -6.69
N ALA A 715 -29.23 35.91 -5.47
CA ALA A 715 -30.36 35.95 -4.53
C ALA A 715 -31.55 36.81 -5.01
N GLN A 716 -31.34 37.71 -5.98
CA GLN A 716 -32.40 38.46 -6.64
C GLN A 716 -33.12 37.67 -7.76
N ASN A 717 -32.50 36.62 -8.29
CA ASN A 717 -33.01 35.85 -9.45
C ASN A 717 -33.35 34.39 -9.11
N LEU A 718 -32.86 33.89 -7.97
CA LEU A 718 -32.99 32.51 -7.51
C LEU A 718 -33.43 32.49 -6.04
N SER A 719 -34.17 31.45 -5.66
CA SER A 719 -34.46 31.19 -4.25
C SER A 719 -33.26 30.44 -3.66
N LEU A 720 -32.54 31.08 -2.75
CA LEU A 720 -31.33 30.56 -2.13
C LEU A 720 -31.42 30.63 -0.61
N ASP A 721 -30.81 29.65 0.05
CA ASP A 721 -30.45 29.75 1.45
C ASP A 721 -29.16 30.58 1.57
N LEU A 722 -29.27 31.77 2.16
CA LEU A 722 -28.14 32.68 2.35
C LEU A 722 -27.31 32.36 3.61
N ASP A 723 -27.80 31.49 4.48
CA ASP A 723 -27.06 30.97 5.63
C ASP A 723 -26.21 29.74 5.22
N ARG A 724 -26.38 29.24 3.99
CA ARG A 724 -25.64 28.11 3.37
C ARG A 724 -24.96 28.50 2.05
N VAL A 725 -24.03 29.46 2.10
CA VAL A 725 -23.22 29.91 0.96
C VAL A 725 -21.74 29.58 1.21
N TYR A 726 -21.12 28.82 0.31
CA TYR A 726 -19.78 28.27 0.51
C TYR A 726 -18.80 28.68 -0.58
N SER A 727 -17.49 28.62 -0.31
CA SER A 727 -16.46 28.85 -1.33
C SER A 727 -15.40 27.75 -1.33
N THR A 728 -14.98 27.34 -2.53
CA THR A 728 -13.90 26.37 -2.74
C THR A 728 -13.06 26.74 -3.96
N GLY A 729 -11.79 26.35 -4.01
CA GLY A 729 -10.99 26.59 -5.20
C GLY A 729 -9.64 25.88 -5.21
N MET A 730 -9.09 25.72 -6.42
CA MET A 730 -7.75 25.17 -6.63
C MET A 730 -6.71 26.29 -6.67
N SER A 731 -5.52 26.10 -6.08
CA SER A 731 -4.37 27.01 -6.24
C SER A 731 -4.77 28.44 -5.84
N ASN A 732 -4.55 29.45 -6.68
CA ASN A 732 -5.02 30.84 -6.50
C ASN A 732 -6.52 30.97 -6.16
N GLY A 733 -7.38 30.04 -6.60
CA GLY A 733 -8.77 29.96 -6.17
C GLY A 733 -8.92 29.59 -4.69
N GLY A 734 -8.06 28.71 -4.16
CA GLY A 734 -7.98 28.41 -2.72
C GLY A 734 -7.44 29.57 -1.89
N PHE A 735 -6.45 30.31 -2.41
CA PHE A 735 -6.04 31.60 -1.81
C PHE A 735 -7.22 32.59 -1.75
N MET A 736 -8.04 32.66 -2.80
CA MET A 736 -9.22 33.53 -2.83
C MET A 736 -10.33 33.06 -1.88
N SER A 737 -10.52 31.74 -1.71
CA SER A 737 -11.41 31.18 -0.67
C SER A 737 -10.99 31.66 0.72
N TYR A 738 -9.68 31.66 1.04
CA TYR A 738 -9.17 32.21 2.30
C TYR A 738 -9.43 33.71 2.44
N GLU A 739 -9.16 34.52 1.40
CA GLU A 739 -9.46 35.97 1.43
C GLU A 739 -10.97 36.22 1.65
N LEU A 740 -11.85 35.41 1.04
CA LEU A 740 -13.29 35.48 1.27
C LEU A 740 -13.69 35.10 2.70
N ALA A 741 -13.09 34.07 3.30
CA ALA A 741 -13.30 33.77 4.72
C ALA A 741 -12.81 34.91 5.63
N CYS A 742 -11.76 35.62 5.23
CA CYS A 742 -11.17 36.73 6.00
C CYS A 742 -11.95 38.05 5.92
N GLN A 743 -12.52 38.39 4.76
CA GLN A 743 -13.15 39.69 4.49
C GLN A 743 -14.68 39.63 4.35
N LEU A 744 -15.27 38.44 4.17
CA LEU A 744 -16.69 38.24 3.83
C LEU A 744 -17.34 37.09 4.65
N SER A 745 -16.79 36.85 5.85
CA SER A 745 -17.20 35.79 6.81
C SER A 745 -18.69 35.76 7.17
N GLU A 746 -19.37 36.89 7.04
CA GLU A 746 -20.80 37.11 7.30
C GLU A 746 -21.70 36.81 6.08
N ARG A 747 -21.09 36.46 4.93
CA ARG A 747 -21.77 35.95 3.72
C ARG A 747 -21.30 34.56 3.32
N ILE A 748 -20.11 34.13 3.74
CA ILE A 748 -19.53 32.83 3.42
C ILE A 748 -19.54 31.94 4.67
N THR A 749 -20.39 30.92 4.65
CA THR A 749 -20.68 29.97 5.72
C THR A 749 -19.50 29.09 6.10
N ALA A 750 -18.77 28.57 5.11
CA ALA A 750 -17.58 27.73 5.27
C ALA A 750 -16.74 27.74 3.98
N ILE A 751 -15.46 27.40 4.08
CA ILE A 751 -14.56 27.32 2.93
C ILE A 751 -13.80 26.02 2.80
N ALA A 752 -13.40 25.71 1.57
CA ALA A 752 -12.38 24.73 1.24
C ALA A 752 -11.26 25.33 0.36
N SER A 753 -10.05 24.82 0.49
CA SER A 753 -8.88 25.18 -0.31
C SER A 753 -8.20 23.90 -0.80
N VAL A 754 -7.99 23.77 -2.10
CA VAL A 754 -7.25 22.66 -2.71
C VAL A 754 -5.95 23.20 -3.28
N THR A 755 -4.81 22.72 -2.80
CA THR A 755 -3.46 23.14 -3.25
C THR A 755 -3.24 24.67 -3.27
N GLY A 756 -4.01 25.42 -2.47
CA GLY A 756 -3.82 26.83 -2.14
C GLY A 756 -3.25 27.01 -0.72
N SER A 757 -2.94 28.27 -0.36
CA SER A 757 -2.49 28.70 0.97
C SER A 757 -2.98 30.14 1.23
N MET A 758 -2.45 30.84 2.23
CA MET A 758 -2.60 32.29 2.41
C MET A 758 -1.34 33.02 1.92
N THR A 759 -1.46 34.21 1.34
CA THR A 759 -0.29 35.10 1.20
C THR A 759 0.08 35.68 2.57
N PRO A 760 1.32 36.14 2.80
CA PRO A 760 1.67 36.85 4.04
C PRO A 760 0.77 38.07 4.31
N GLN A 761 0.34 38.75 3.25
CA GLN A 761 -0.59 39.88 3.34
C GLN A 761 -1.97 39.44 3.82
N THR A 762 -2.58 38.44 3.16
CA THR A 762 -3.85 37.86 3.62
C THR A 762 -3.72 37.33 5.05
N TYR A 763 -2.60 36.70 5.42
CA TYR A 763 -2.38 36.16 6.77
C TYR A 763 -2.30 37.26 7.85
N ASP A 764 -1.59 38.35 7.60
CA ASP A 764 -1.42 39.46 8.55
C ASP A 764 -2.69 40.34 8.67
N ASP A 765 -3.40 40.60 7.56
CA ASP A 765 -4.57 41.51 7.53
C ASP A 765 -5.92 40.81 7.81
N CYS A 766 -5.98 39.47 7.87
CA CYS A 766 -7.23 38.71 7.93
C CYS A 766 -8.02 38.87 9.25
N ASN A 767 -9.28 39.31 9.14
CA ASN A 767 -10.12 39.68 10.29
C ASN A 767 -11.60 39.25 10.13
N PRO A 768 -11.90 37.93 10.16
CA PRO A 768 -13.27 37.42 10.11
C PRO A 768 -14.09 37.91 11.31
N GLN A 769 -15.40 38.05 11.11
CA GLN A 769 -16.36 38.57 12.10
C GLN A 769 -16.91 37.49 13.06
N ARG A 770 -16.63 36.22 12.79
CA ARG A 770 -17.06 35.01 13.52
C ARG A 770 -16.05 33.88 13.30
N ALA A 771 -16.21 32.72 13.95
CA ALA A 771 -15.44 31.53 13.56
C ALA A 771 -15.94 30.99 12.21
N VAL A 772 -15.01 30.60 11.32
CA VAL A 772 -15.34 30.10 9.96
C VAL A 772 -14.78 28.69 9.77
N PRO A 773 -15.60 27.66 9.45
CA PRO A 773 -15.11 26.32 9.14
C PRO A 773 -14.21 26.31 7.89
N VAL A 774 -13.09 25.61 7.98
CA VAL A 774 -12.02 25.57 6.96
C VAL A 774 -11.59 24.13 6.68
N LEU A 775 -11.68 23.72 5.42
CA LEU A 775 -11.02 22.53 4.91
C LEU A 775 -9.82 22.92 4.02
N GLN A 776 -8.67 22.30 4.26
CA GLN A 776 -7.52 22.36 3.36
C GLN A 776 -7.22 20.96 2.83
N ILE A 777 -7.30 20.76 1.53
CA ILE A 777 -6.74 19.58 0.84
C ILE A 777 -5.40 20.00 0.24
N HIS A 778 -4.32 19.28 0.52
CA HIS A 778 -2.97 19.67 0.10
C HIS A 778 -2.09 18.47 -0.25
N GLY A 779 -1.13 18.68 -1.15
CA GLY A 779 -0.16 17.67 -1.56
C GLY A 779 1.19 17.89 -0.89
N LEU A 780 1.78 16.86 -0.28
CA LEU A 780 3.11 17.00 0.33
C LEU A 780 4.23 17.21 -0.70
N LEU A 781 4.00 16.79 -1.95
CA LEU A 781 4.92 16.98 -3.09
C LEU A 781 4.51 18.17 -3.97
N ASP A 782 3.69 19.10 -3.47
CA ASP A 782 3.38 20.34 -4.19
C ASP A 782 4.63 21.23 -4.29
N LEU A 783 5.06 21.52 -5.53
CA LEU A 783 6.22 22.37 -5.83
C LEU A 783 5.82 23.75 -6.36
N VAL A 784 4.53 24.02 -6.53
CA VAL A 784 3.98 25.31 -6.99
C VAL A 784 3.49 26.12 -5.79
N VAL A 785 2.80 25.45 -4.86
CA VAL A 785 2.42 25.95 -3.54
C VAL A 785 2.99 24.99 -2.50
N PRO A 786 4.26 25.15 -2.07
CA PRO A 786 4.88 24.19 -1.17
C PRO A 786 4.19 24.10 0.18
N TYR A 787 3.98 22.88 0.67
CA TYR A 787 3.41 22.61 1.99
C TYR A 787 4.14 23.35 3.13
N SER A 788 5.47 23.42 3.03
CA SER A 788 6.35 24.15 3.96
C SER A 788 6.40 25.68 3.75
N GLY A 789 5.62 26.22 2.82
CA GLY A 789 5.57 27.64 2.48
C GLY A 789 6.83 28.17 1.79
N ASN A 790 6.83 29.47 1.46
CA ASN A 790 8.05 30.21 1.10
C ASN A 790 7.86 31.72 1.34
N ALA A 791 8.76 32.56 0.80
CA ALA A 791 8.73 34.01 0.99
C ALA A 791 7.48 34.76 0.47
N ILE A 792 6.58 34.11 -0.27
CA ILE A 792 5.34 34.71 -0.82
C ILE A 792 4.06 33.94 -0.48
N MET A 793 4.13 32.86 0.30
CA MET A 793 2.97 32.08 0.75
C MET A 793 3.27 31.33 2.04
N MET A 794 2.30 31.30 2.95
CA MET A 794 2.47 30.75 4.30
C MET A 794 2.59 29.22 4.28
N PRO A 795 3.33 28.62 5.24
CA PRO A 795 3.30 27.17 5.46
C PRO A 795 1.89 26.70 5.79
N ILE A 796 1.51 25.52 5.32
CA ILE A 796 0.15 24.99 5.51
C ILE A 796 -0.12 24.71 6.99
N ASP A 797 0.84 24.14 7.73
CA ASP A 797 0.70 23.97 9.18
C ASP A 797 0.50 25.31 9.93
N ASP A 798 1.07 26.41 9.45
CA ASP A 798 0.87 27.74 10.05
C ASP A 798 -0.51 28.32 9.70
N VAL A 799 -1.00 28.12 8.47
CA VAL A 799 -2.37 28.48 8.06
C VAL A 799 -3.42 27.71 8.89
N MET A 800 -3.22 26.41 9.08
CA MET A 800 -4.18 25.58 9.83
C MET A 800 -4.12 25.86 11.33
N GLN A 801 -2.93 26.12 11.90
CA GLN A 801 -2.81 26.65 13.26
C GLN A 801 -3.42 28.04 13.41
N TYR A 802 -3.31 28.91 12.40
CA TYR A 802 -3.91 30.25 12.42
C TYR A 802 -5.43 30.18 12.49
N TRP A 803 -6.07 29.39 11.62
CA TRP A 803 -7.53 29.19 11.65
C TRP A 803 -8.00 28.47 12.90
N SER A 804 -7.26 27.45 13.36
CA SER A 804 -7.52 26.77 14.64
C SER A 804 -7.51 27.76 15.83
N ARG A 805 -6.56 28.71 15.87
CA ARG A 805 -6.50 29.77 16.88
C ARG A 805 -7.58 30.84 16.71
N LYS A 806 -7.88 31.27 15.49
CA LYS A 806 -8.92 32.28 15.19
C LYS A 806 -10.33 31.76 15.51
N ASN A 807 -10.57 30.47 15.30
CA ASN A 807 -11.81 29.79 15.65
C ASN A 807 -11.81 29.25 17.10
N ASN A 808 -10.78 29.51 17.92
CA ASN A 808 -10.70 29.08 19.33
C ASN A 808 -10.87 27.56 19.54
N CYS A 809 -10.36 26.75 18.61
CA CYS A 809 -10.49 25.29 18.64
C CYS A 809 -9.75 24.61 19.79
N SER A 810 -10.20 23.42 20.19
CA SER A 810 -9.50 22.57 21.15
C SER A 810 -8.21 22.00 20.57
N VAL A 811 -7.23 21.77 21.47
CA VAL A 811 -5.93 21.16 21.15
C VAL A 811 -5.60 20.03 22.15
N PRO A 812 -4.90 18.96 21.75
CA PRO A 812 -4.42 18.69 20.39
C PRO A 812 -5.54 18.38 19.39
N SER A 813 -5.21 18.46 18.11
CA SER A 813 -6.00 17.93 17.00
C SER A 813 -6.15 16.41 17.08
N GLU A 814 -7.20 15.88 16.46
CA GLU A 814 -7.32 14.44 16.17
C GLU A 814 -6.72 14.16 14.78
N THR A 815 -5.91 13.10 14.64
CA THR A 815 -5.32 12.70 13.35
C THR A 815 -5.73 11.28 12.99
N LEU A 816 -6.17 11.09 11.75
CA LEU A 816 -6.55 9.81 11.15
C LEU A 816 -5.70 9.56 9.90
N THR A 817 -5.13 8.36 9.75
CA THR A 817 -4.42 7.96 8.53
C THR A 817 -5.43 7.65 7.42
N ILE A 818 -5.17 8.14 6.21
CA ILE A 818 -5.87 7.77 4.98
C ILE A 818 -5.05 6.65 4.33
N PRO A 819 -5.50 5.37 4.37
CA PRO A 819 -4.74 4.25 3.83
C PRO A 819 -4.71 4.28 2.30
N SER A 820 -3.58 3.89 1.71
CA SER A 820 -3.42 3.76 0.26
C SER A 820 -4.18 2.53 -0.25
N SER A 821 -5.09 2.71 -1.23
CA SER A 821 -5.88 1.61 -1.79
C SER A 821 -5.17 0.97 -2.99
N SER A 822 -4.29 0.03 -2.67
CA SER A 822 -3.37 -0.67 -3.60
C SER A 822 -2.27 0.23 -4.22
N GLY A 823 -1.30 -0.38 -4.90
CA GLY A 823 -0.01 0.23 -5.28
C GLY A 823 -0.01 1.38 -6.30
N ALA A 824 -1.14 2.07 -6.48
CA ALA A 824 -1.26 3.33 -7.23
C ALA A 824 -2.01 4.43 -6.45
N GLY A 825 -2.56 4.14 -5.27
CA GLY A 825 -3.31 5.09 -4.45
C GLY A 825 -2.42 6.03 -3.66
N ILE A 826 -2.75 7.33 -3.67
CA ILE A 826 -2.07 8.36 -2.85
C ILE A 826 -2.68 8.45 -1.44
N GLY A 827 -2.12 7.67 -0.51
CA GLY A 827 -2.44 7.75 0.92
C GLY A 827 -1.99 9.07 1.59
N GLY A 828 -2.40 9.27 2.84
CA GLY A 828 -2.20 10.55 3.54
C GLY A 828 -2.64 10.58 5.00
N ARG A 829 -2.91 11.79 5.52
CA ARG A 829 -3.52 12.03 6.85
C ARG A 829 -4.65 13.05 6.78
N ARG A 830 -5.68 12.86 7.60
CA ARG A 830 -6.70 13.86 7.95
C ARG A 830 -6.45 14.32 9.39
N GLU A 831 -6.19 15.60 9.59
CA GLU A 831 -6.03 16.23 10.91
C GLU A 831 -7.20 17.19 11.15
N SER A 832 -7.85 17.07 12.31
CA SER A 832 -9.08 17.82 12.65
C SER A 832 -8.93 18.56 13.98
N PHE A 833 -9.01 19.89 13.95
CA PHE A 833 -9.18 20.73 15.14
C PHE A 833 -10.67 20.93 15.40
N LYS A 834 -11.16 20.36 16.51
CA LYS A 834 -12.59 20.27 16.86
C LYS A 834 -12.93 21.16 18.06
N ASN A 835 -14.23 21.24 18.38
CA ASN A 835 -14.76 22.03 19.51
C ASN A 835 -14.31 23.50 19.45
N CYS A 836 -14.46 24.10 18.27
CA CYS A 836 -14.22 25.51 18.02
C CYS A 836 -15.45 26.36 18.40
N ASP A 837 -15.29 27.67 18.46
CA ASP A 837 -16.41 28.62 18.54
C ASP A 837 -17.35 28.45 17.32
N ASP A 838 -18.61 28.82 17.48
CA ASP A 838 -19.69 28.70 16.48
C ASP A 838 -19.90 27.28 15.88
N ASN A 839 -19.43 26.23 16.58
CA ASN A 839 -19.32 24.85 16.10
C ASN A 839 -18.45 24.69 14.84
N ALA A 840 -17.52 25.62 14.60
CA ALA A 840 -16.61 25.51 13.47
C ALA A 840 -15.69 24.27 13.58
N LEU A 841 -15.10 23.93 12.44
CA LEU A 841 -14.19 22.81 12.26
C LEU A 841 -13.04 23.27 11.36
N VAL A 842 -11.81 22.93 11.72
CA VAL A 842 -10.63 23.22 10.89
C VAL A 842 -9.94 21.90 10.57
N GLU A 843 -9.90 21.51 9.29
CA GLU A 843 -9.40 20.22 8.83
C GLU A 843 -8.35 20.31 7.74
N LEU A 844 -7.25 19.58 7.92
CA LEU A 844 -6.20 19.38 6.91
C LEU A 844 -6.25 17.94 6.41
N ILE A 845 -6.43 17.77 5.10
CA ILE A 845 -6.24 16.52 4.37
C ILE A 845 -4.94 16.65 3.58
N LEU A 846 -3.89 16.01 4.06
CA LEU A 846 -2.56 16.01 3.44
C LEU A 846 -2.32 14.67 2.75
N LEU A 847 -2.22 14.69 1.41
CA LEU A 847 -1.96 13.52 0.58
C LEU A 847 -0.46 13.44 0.25
N TYR A 848 0.20 12.37 0.68
CA TYR A 848 1.67 12.33 0.79
C TYR A 848 2.40 12.25 -0.57
N GLY A 849 1.76 11.65 -1.58
CA GLY A 849 2.30 11.58 -2.95
C GLY A 849 1.70 12.60 -3.92
N MET A 850 0.77 13.46 -3.48
CA MET A 850 0.11 14.42 -4.37
C MET A 850 0.99 15.66 -4.57
N GLY A 851 1.03 16.16 -5.81
CA GLY A 851 1.64 17.44 -6.16
C GLY A 851 0.62 18.59 -6.24
N HIS A 852 0.87 19.56 -7.12
CA HIS A 852 -0.07 20.64 -7.42
C HIS A 852 -1.24 20.16 -8.30
N ASP A 853 -2.17 19.42 -7.70
CA ASP A 853 -3.27 18.75 -8.40
C ASP A 853 -4.63 18.99 -7.73
N TRP A 854 -5.70 18.57 -8.42
CA TRP A 854 -7.05 18.44 -7.87
C TRP A 854 -7.35 16.95 -7.72
N PRO A 855 -7.45 16.39 -6.49
CA PRO A 855 -7.59 14.95 -6.32
C PRO A 855 -8.94 14.46 -6.87
N ILE A 856 -8.88 13.47 -7.75
CA ILE A 856 -10.03 12.81 -8.38
C ILE A 856 -9.88 11.30 -8.16
N ALA A 857 -10.93 10.66 -7.65
CA ALA A 857 -10.93 9.22 -7.49
C ALA A 857 -11.05 8.51 -8.85
N ASN A 858 -10.30 7.41 -9.04
CA ASN A 858 -10.38 6.55 -10.24
C ASN A 858 -10.02 7.23 -11.59
N SER A 859 -9.31 8.36 -11.58
CA SER A 859 -8.83 9.00 -12.81
C SER A 859 -7.77 8.13 -13.53
N ILE A 860 -8.02 7.83 -14.81
CA ILE A 860 -7.16 7.01 -15.68
C ILE A 860 -5.74 7.57 -15.91
N TYR A 861 -5.47 8.81 -15.48
CA TYR A 861 -4.15 9.43 -15.57
C TYR A 861 -3.46 9.61 -14.21
N ARG A 862 -4.23 9.81 -13.12
CA ARG A 862 -3.75 10.00 -11.74
C ARG A 862 -4.85 9.62 -10.74
N SER A 863 -4.90 8.36 -10.32
CA SER A 863 -5.87 7.92 -9.31
C SER A 863 -5.46 8.40 -7.92
N HIS A 864 -6.37 9.05 -7.21
CA HIS A 864 -6.22 9.43 -5.81
C HIS A 864 -7.13 8.54 -4.95
N ASP A 865 -6.77 8.30 -3.68
CA ASP A 865 -7.62 7.56 -2.71
C ASP A 865 -8.80 8.40 -2.18
N LEU A 866 -9.00 9.58 -2.75
CA LEU A 866 -9.93 10.60 -2.31
C LEU A 866 -10.42 11.39 -3.53
N ASP A 867 -11.73 11.63 -3.59
CA ASP A 867 -12.29 12.62 -4.51
C ASP A 867 -12.47 13.96 -3.79
N ALA A 868 -11.94 15.03 -4.38
CA ALA A 868 -12.07 16.36 -3.82
C ALA A 868 -13.52 16.84 -3.79
N ALA A 869 -14.33 16.55 -4.80
CA ALA A 869 -15.67 17.11 -4.94
C ALA A 869 -16.60 16.58 -3.83
N GLU A 870 -16.59 15.26 -3.61
CA GLU A 870 -17.32 14.58 -2.54
C GLU A 870 -16.84 15.10 -1.17
N THR A 871 -15.53 15.03 -0.92
CA THR A 871 -14.92 15.45 0.36
C THR A 871 -15.23 16.91 0.73
N ILE A 872 -15.22 17.80 -0.26
CA ILE A 872 -15.51 19.23 -0.09
C ILE A 872 -16.99 19.45 0.22
N TRP A 873 -17.90 18.75 -0.48
CA TRP A 873 -19.33 18.89 -0.21
C TRP A 873 -19.74 18.30 1.14
N ASP A 874 -19.25 17.11 1.49
CA ASP A 874 -19.46 16.48 2.81
C ASP A 874 -19.06 17.41 3.97
N PHE A 875 -17.94 18.10 3.82
CA PHE A 875 -17.48 19.09 4.79
C PHE A 875 -18.41 20.32 4.81
N LEU A 876 -18.54 21.01 3.68
CA LEU A 876 -19.22 22.32 3.61
C LEU A 876 -20.70 22.23 3.98
N SER A 877 -21.40 21.22 3.48
CA SER A 877 -22.86 21.04 3.65
C SER A 877 -23.30 20.80 5.10
N SER A 878 -22.36 20.48 5.99
CA SER A 878 -22.61 20.31 7.43
C SER A 878 -22.76 21.63 8.21
N PHE A 879 -22.44 22.78 7.60
CA PHE A 879 -22.46 24.09 8.25
C PHE A 879 -23.57 25.03 7.77
N THR A 880 -23.99 25.93 8.66
CA THR A 880 -24.90 27.07 8.46
C THR A 880 -24.37 28.28 9.21
N LEU A 881 -24.76 29.51 8.81
CA LEU A 881 -24.60 30.73 9.62
C LEU A 881 -25.53 30.72 10.86
#